data_AF-A0A9P4YX66-F1
#
_entry.id   AF-A0A9P4YX66-F1
#
_cell.length_a   1.000
_cell.length_b   1.000
_cell.length_c   1.000
_cell.angle_alpha   90.00
_cell.angle_beta   90.00
_cell.angle_gamma   90.00
#
_symmetry.space_group_name_H-M   'P 1'
#
loop_
_entity.id
_entity.type
_entity.pdbx_description
1 polymer ?
#
loop_
_entity_poly.entity_id
_entity_poly.type
_entity_poly.pdbx_seq_one_letter_code
_entity_poly.pdbx_strand_id
1 'polypeptide(L)'
;MSLNIDRLFGVRDYVTVVTGGSSGLGFMISKGLVENGAKVYLVALPTEPIEMRVEELNEIGKSSGGTAHGYPCNVMDKDAIARLAEYVGGRESHIDLLVSNAGIRRDPPVPCDVLSASLKDLQASMWSSRHSDWADTFCVNTTAHYFLSVAMLPLLAAASERDVGGGVSGRNEGRGAIVITSSCASMHNVTNVDLTSYASSKAATDHLVKLLAAKFRNFYVRVAGINPGFVPSNMNPVGQEGNMFSALFDKVPAKRAGRDEDIAGTVLYLASRAGIARQQSSFLGSDATLNFKMDLSWSKWETLQLANPIDLVANALRDDTRSDFNFENFKRLAAELNIHVSDDGDSDAYVRLLWSFEGVLKHIGDGTDYAHPALTPQPVTNGSRHFWKPEAEGDNPFNAWSHRCDLRSQNATSGILAGRTLAIKDNISVGGLPITLGAPPELVSEKSAYPISQIDATVVSRLLAAGGIVKGTSTCECFCASPLSFTSASGPVHNPHLHGYTSGGSSSGSCTLVAAHSMPPSGAGRGDTAELAIGSDQAGSVRIPASYCGVYGLKPTFGLVPYTGAASMSPMIDHLGPIASDLGGVAALLEVMAGYDGIDSRMTPESPLLGQVKPYRQILQDFESQLVSDAYIDRPWRVGILTESFSVAGVSDEVAATVRRAATEAFKAAGAEVVNVSVPMHREGPIVWTAATRPSMSRWLCQGKPDGHLSYVPAHLEARWPPSQEVYKSLTETNPALANIIFSEQFAQKFAPPGLEAKAHRKVFELRAAYDEALKDVDVLVTPCAPTIAMPNSQRVDGEGEPVPIMKRLEAAVGVTSNTCPFNVTGHPAMNVPCGFSSPPGHPNARLPIGMQLVGQRWCDDTVIMAAALFNKGQKMISTS
;
A
#
# COMPACT_ATOMS: atom_id res chain seq x y z
N MET A 1 8.02 -4.05 -37.95
CA MET A 1 8.10 -5.34 -37.21
C MET A 1 6.84 -6.13 -37.53
N SER A 2 6.96 -7.44 -37.81
CA SER A 2 5.82 -8.30 -38.16
C SER A 2 5.25 -8.95 -36.90
N LEU A 3 3.93 -8.94 -36.74
CA LEU A 3 3.19 -9.65 -35.67
C LEU A 3 2.81 -11.08 -36.09
N ASN A 4 3.47 -11.62 -37.12
CA ASN A 4 3.25 -12.99 -37.57
C ASN A 4 3.61 -13.99 -36.46
N ILE A 5 2.73 -14.97 -36.23
CA ILE A 5 2.80 -15.91 -35.10
C ILE A 5 4.08 -16.75 -35.13
N ASP A 6 4.50 -17.21 -36.30
CA ASP A 6 5.71 -18.03 -36.47
C ASP A 6 6.98 -17.24 -36.14
N ARG A 7 6.95 -15.91 -36.33
CA ARG A 7 8.05 -15.04 -35.94
C ARG A 7 8.01 -14.65 -34.47
N LEU A 8 6.82 -14.54 -33.89
CA LEU A 8 6.63 -14.07 -32.51
C LEU A 8 6.88 -15.19 -31.49
N PHE A 9 6.48 -16.42 -31.81
CA PHE A 9 6.61 -17.60 -30.95
C PHE A 9 7.60 -18.65 -31.47
N GLY A 10 8.20 -18.41 -32.64
CA GLY A 10 9.11 -19.36 -33.28
C GLY A 10 10.39 -19.59 -32.49
N VAL A 11 10.79 -20.86 -32.44
CA VAL A 11 12.07 -21.36 -31.91
C VAL A 11 12.84 -22.14 -32.97
N ARG A 12 12.52 -21.92 -34.24
CA ARG A 12 13.22 -22.57 -35.36
C ARG A 12 14.70 -22.23 -35.29
N ASP A 13 15.54 -23.24 -35.46
CA ASP A 13 17.00 -23.14 -35.37
C ASP A 13 17.52 -22.74 -33.98
N TYR A 14 16.73 -22.92 -32.92
CA TYR A 14 17.22 -22.80 -31.55
C TYR A 14 18.02 -24.05 -31.18
N VAL A 15 19.18 -23.86 -30.58
CA VAL A 15 19.94 -24.90 -29.89
C VAL A 15 19.53 -24.92 -28.44
N THR A 16 18.98 -26.04 -27.97
CA THR A 16 18.37 -26.13 -26.64
C THR A 16 18.89 -27.31 -25.85
N VAL A 17 18.96 -27.18 -24.54
CA VAL A 17 19.31 -28.28 -23.61
C VAL A 17 18.16 -28.48 -22.65
N VAL A 18 17.65 -29.71 -22.52
CA VAL A 18 16.51 -30.04 -21.63
C VAL A 18 16.90 -31.15 -20.67
N THR A 19 16.93 -30.86 -19.36
CA THR A 19 17.22 -31.86 -18.33
C THR A 19 15.96 -32.56 -17.81
N GLY A 20 16.09 -33.85 -17.47
CA GLY A 20 14.92 -34.71 -17.25
C GLY A 20 14.09 -34.89 -18.53
N GLY A 21 14.74 -34.81 -19.69
CA GLY A 21 14.07 -34.69 -20.99
C GLY A 21 13.43 -35.99 -21.50
N SER A 22 13.70 -37.14 -20.90
CA SER A 22 13.17 -38.45 -21.33
C SER A 22 11.81 -38.83 -20.74
N SER A 23 11.30 -38.07 -19.77
CA SER A 23 10.05 -38.41 -19.08
C SER A 23 9.26 -37.18 -18.62
N GLY A 24 7.96 -37.37 -18.37
CA GLY A 24 7.05 -36.36 -17.82
C GLY A 24 7.14 -35.00 -18.55
N LEU A 25 7.24 -33.92 -17.77
CA LEU A 25 7.28 -32.55 -18.28
C LEU A 25 8.46 -32.29 -19.21
N GLY A 26 9.64 -32.85 -18.92
CA GLY A 26 10.83 -32.61 -19.73
C GLY A 26 10.69 -33.20 -21.14
N PHE A 27 10.01 -34.34 -21.26
CA PHE A 27 9.70 -34.92 -22.57
C PHE A 27 8.64 -34.12 -23.32
N MET A 28 7.58 -33.64 -22.65
CA MET A 28 6.58 -32.75 -23.25
C MET A 28 7.22 -31.47 -23.81
N ILE A 29 8.14 -30.87 -23.06
CA ILE A 29 8.91 -29.69 -23.49
C ILE A 29 9.80 -30.02 -24.69
N SER A 30 10.54 -31.13 -24.62
CA SER A 30 11.42 -31.58 -25.71
C SER A 30 10.65 -31.81 -27.00
N LYS A 31 9.48 -32.44 -26.92
CA LYS A 31 8.56 -32.65 -28.04
C LYS A 31 8.10 -31.32 -28.65
N GLY A 32 7.60 -30.41 -27.82
CA GLY A 32 7.15 -29.10 -28.29
C GLY A 32 8.25 -28.27 -28.97
N LEU A 33 9.48 -28.32 -28.44
CA LEU A 33 10.63 -27.65 -29.04
C LEU A 33 11.01 -28.27 -30.40
N VAL A 34 11.09 -29.59 -30.50
CA VAL A 34 11.41 -30.29 -31.76
C VAL A 34 10.31 -30.10 -32.81
N GLU A 35 9.04 -30.20 -32.44
CA GLU A 35 7.90 -29.92 -33.34
C GLU A 35 7.94 -28.49 -33.91
N ASN A 36 8.56 -27.55 -33.20
CA ASN A 36 8.70 -26.16 -33.63
C ASN A 36 10.08 -25.84 -34.25
N GLY A 37 10.83 -26.86 -34.64
CA GLY A 37 12.05 -26.72 -35.44
C GLY A 37 13.31 -26.43 -34.62
N ALA A 38 13.30 -26.65 -33.31
CA ALA A 38 14.49 -26.54 -32.48
C ALA A 38 15.34 -27.81 -32.52
N LYS A 39 16.64 -27.66 -32.25
CA LYS A 39 17.57 -28.73 -31.93
C LYS A 39 17.61 -28.93 -30.42
N VAL A 40 17.28 -30.13 -29.94
CA VAL A 40 17.19 -30.45 -28.51
C VAL A 40 18.29 -31.43 -28.10
N TYR A 41 19.13 -31.02 -27.17
CA TYR A 41 19.97 -31.92 -26.39
C TYR A 41 19.14 -32.44 -25.20
N LEU A 42 18.64 -33.66 -25.36
CA LEU A 42 17.84 -34.38 -24.36
C LEU A 42 18.79 -34.98 -23.33
N VAL A 43 18.72 -34.46 -22.10
CA VAL A 43 19.59 -34.85 -21.00
C VAL A 43 18.76 -35.59 -19.95
N ALA A 44 19.18 -36.80 -19.60
CA ALA A 44 18.49 -37.67 -18.66
C ALA A 44 19.46 -38.60 -17.95
N LEU A 45 18.97 -39.35 -16.95
CA LEU A 45 19.83 -40.31 -16.24
C LEU A 45 20.27 -41.45 -17.19
N PRO A 46 21.47 -42.02 -17.00
CA PRO A 46 21.94 -43.16 -17.81
C PRO A 46 20.99 -44.37 -17.80
N THR A 47 20.17 -44.50 -16.76
CA THR A 47 19.17 -45.56 -16.59
C THR A 47 17.85 -45.29 -17.29
N GLU A 48 17.66 -44.10 -17.86
CA GLU A 48 16.44 -43.73 -18.58
C GLU A 48 16.54 -44.06 -20.08
N PRO A 49 15.41 -44.25 -20.79
CA PRO A 49 15.40 -44.69 -22.20
C PRO A 49 15.73 -43.54 -23.17
N ILE A 50 16.96 -43.02 -23.10
CA ILE A 50 17.42 -41.86 -23.88
C ILE A 50 17.34 -42.12 -25.39
N GLU A 51 17.89 -43.24 -25.87
CA GLU A 51 17.97 -43.55 -27.30
C GLU A 51 16.58 -43.64 -27.94
N MET A 52 15.68 -44.39 -27.31
CA MET A 52 14.28 -44.52 -27.74
C MET A 52 13.58 -43.16 -27.85
N ARG A 53 13.77 -42.26 -26.85
CA ARG A 53 13.13 -40.94 -26.86
C ARG A 53 13.75 -40.00 -27.89
N VAL A 54 15.04 -40.15 -28.18
CA VAL A 54 15.71 -39.41 -29.25
C VAL A 54 15.22 -39.84 -30.62
N GLU A 55 15.02 -41.14 -30.85
CA GLU A 55 14.41 -41.67 -32.08
C GLU A 55 12.99 -41.11 -32.27
N GLU A 56 12.16 -41.15 -31.23
CA GLU A 56 10.80 -40.62 -31.25
C GLU A 56 10.78 -39.11 -31.57
N LEU A 57 11.62 -38.31 -30.92
CA LEU A 57 11.71 -36.88 -31.18
C LEU A 57 12.20 -36.58 -32.60
N ASN A 58 13.21 -37.30 -33.10
CA ASN A 58 13.70 -37.11 -34.46
C ASN A 58 12.66 -37.50 -35.51
N GLU A 59 11.82 -38.50 -35.25
CA GLU A 59 10.68 -38.83 -36.12
C GLU A 59 9.67 -37.67 -36.18
N ILE A 60 9.32 -37.11 -35.01
CA ILE A 60 8.42 -35.96 -34.88
C ILE A 60 8.97 -34.72 -35.61
N GLY A 61 10.28 -34.49 -35.50
CA GLY A 61 10.96 -33.35 -36.08
C GLY A 61 11.06 -33.33 -37.62
N LYS A 62 10.80 -34.45 -38.30
CA LYS A 62 10.91 -34.54 -39.78
C LYS A 62 10.07 -33.49 -40.51
N SER A 63 8.91 -33.11 -39.95
CA SER A 63 7.99 -32.15 -40.56
C SER A 63 8.40 -30.68 -40.34
N SER A 64 9.13 -30.40 -39.26
CA SER A 64 9.48 -29.05 -38.81
C SER A 64 10.95 -28.68 -39.04
N GLY A 65 11.80 -29.69 -39.30
CA GLY A 65 13.26 -29.58 -39.33
C GLY A 65 13.92 -29.67 -37.96
N GLY A 66 13.15 -29.91 -36.89
CA GLY A 66 13.68 -30.09 -35.54
C GLY A 66 14.45 -31.41 -35.40
N THR A 67 15.40 -31.45 -34.48
CA THR A 67 16.25 -32.63 -34.23
C THR A 67 16.53 -32.83 -32.75
N ALA A 68 16.87 -34.05 -32.35
CA ALA A 68 17.21 -34.39 -30.98
C ALA A 68 18.52 -35.19 -30.89
N HIS A 69 19.28 -34.94 -29.82
CA HIS A 69 20.48 -35.70 -29.44
C HIS A 69 20.43 -36.06 -27.95
N GLY A 70 20.72 -37.31 -27.62
CA GLY A 70 20.72 -37.77 -26.24
C GLY A 70 22.07 -37.57 -25.55
N TYR A 71 22.05 -37.24 -24.26
CA TYR A 71 23.25 -37.27 -23.42
C TYR A 71 22.93 -37.77 -22.00
N PRO A 72 23.60 -38.83 -21.51
CA PRO A 72 23.40 -39.33 -20.15
C PRO A 72 24.11 -38.43 -19.13
N CYS A 73 23.38 -37.88 -18.17
CA CYS A 73 23.93 -37.03 -17.11
C CYS A 73 23.16 -37.18 -15.79
N ASN A 74 23.89 -37.40 -14.71
CA ASN A 74 23.36 -37.27 -13.36
C ASN A 74 23.61 -35.85 -12.86
N VAL A 75 22.56 -35.05 -12.79
CA VAL A 75 22.65 -33.62 -12.42
C VAL A 75 23.00 -33.38 -10.95
N MET A 76 23.05 -34.43 -10.11
CA MET A 76 23.59 -34.32 -8.75
C MET A 76 25.12 -34.21 -8.74
N ASP A 77 25.78 -34.68 -9.81
CA ASP A 77 27.24 -34.64 -9.95
C ASP A 77 27.66 -33.38 -10.74
N LYS A 78 28.36 -32.47 -10.05
CA LYS A 78 28.87 -31.24 -10.64
C LYS A 78 29.86 -31.51 -11.79
N ASP A 79 30.65 -32.57 -11.71
CA ASP A 79 31.60 -32.92 -12.76
C ASP A 79 30.87 -33.52 -13.97
N ALA A 80 29.77 -34.23 -13.75
CA ALA A 80 28.89 -34.66 -14.84
C ALA A 80 28.24 -33.47 -15.56
N ILE A 81 27.82 -32.44 -14.81
CA ILE A 81 27.32 -31.18 -15.39
C ILE A 81 28.42 -30.49 -16.22
N ALA A 82 29.67 -30.45 -15.71
CA ALA A 82 30.79 -29.87 -16.44
C ALA A 82 31.07 -30.63 -17.75
N ARG A 83 31.12 -31.97 -17.71
CA ARG A 83 31.27 -32.82 -18.91
C ARG A 83 30.14 -32.64 -19.92
N LEU A 84 28.91 -32.44 -19.45
CA LEU A 84 27.77 -32.11 -20.32
C LEU A 84 27.98 -30.76 -21.00
N ALA A 85 28.40 -29.72 -20.27
CA ALA A 85 28.68 -28.41 -20.85
C ALA A 85 29.83 -28.45 -21.88
N GLU A 86 30.89 -29.21 -21.59
CA GLU A 86 31.99 -29.45 -22.53
C GLU A 86 31.51 -30.21 -23.79
N TYR A 87 30.69 -31.25 -23.61
CA TYR A 87 30.14 -32.03 -24.73
C TYR A 87 29.29 -31.18 -25.68
N VAL A 88 28.43 -30.32 -25.13
CA VAL A 88 27.59 -29.39 -25.92
C VAL A 88 28.45 -28.29 -26.53
N GLY A 89 29.35 -27.66 -25.76
CA GLY A 89 30.24 -26.59 -26.24
C GLY A 89 31.25 -27.05 -27.30
N GLY A 90 31.59 -28.35 -27.34
CA GLY A 90 32.39 -28.94 -28.42
C GLY A 90 31.65 -29.12 -29.73
N ARG A 91 30.30 -28.99 -29.74
CA ARG A 91 29.45 -29.16 -30.93
C ARG A 91 28.73 -27.87 -31.34
N GLU A 92 28.43 -27.03 -30.36
CA GLU A 92 27.63 -25.84 -30.52
C GLU A 92 28.40 -24.62 -30.02
N SER A 93 28.39 -23.55 -30.82
CA SER A 93 28.99 -22.28 -30.41
C SER A 93 28.15 -21.49 -29.41
N HIS A 94 26.90 -21.90 -29.19
CA HIS A 94 25.92 -21.22 -28.35
C HIS A 94 24.78 -22.17 -27.94
N ILE A 95 24.03 -21.77 -26.91
CA ILE A 95 22.76 -22.39 -26.51
C ILE A 95 21.72 -21.28 -26.42
N ASP A 96 20.64 -21.38 -27.17
CA ASP A 96 19.56 -20.38 -27.16
C ASP A 96 18.67 -20.53 -25.92
N LEU A 97 18.43 -21.77 -25.48
CA LEU A 97 17.55 -22.08 -24.35
C LEU A 97 18.09 -23.25 -23.50
N LEU A 98 18.27 -23.01 -22.21
CA LEU A 98 18.44 -24.06 -21.21
C LEU A 98 17.11 -24.29 -20.47
N VAL A 99 16.51 -25.47 -20.60
CA VAL A 99 15.39 -25.92 -19.78
C VAL A 99 15.92 -26.81 -18.65
N SER A 100 16.07 -26.21 -17.47
CA SER A 100 16.51 -26.90 -16.26
C SER A 100 15.31 -27.48 -15.54
N ASN A 101 14.92 -28.71 -15.92
CA ASN A 101 13.66 -29.33 -15.52
C ASN A 101 13.81 -30.56 -14.60
N ALA A 102 15.00 -31.17 -14.53
CA ALA A 102 15.24 -32.33 -13.66
C ALA A 102 14.78 -32.07 -12.22
N GLY A 103 14.09 -33.04 -11.63
CA GLY A 103 13.58 -32.96 -10.26
C GLY A 103 13.37 -34.33 -9.65
N ILE A 104 13.19 -34.39 -8.34
CA ILE A 104 12.75 -35.56 -7.58
C ILE A 104 11.76 -35.19 -6.49
N ARG A 105 10.94 -36.15 -6.06
CA ARG A 105 10.05 -36.08 -4.91
C ARG A 105 10.36 -37.27 -4.00
N ARG A 106 10.59 -37.00 -2.71
CA ARG A 106 10.88 -38.00 -1.67
C ARG A 106 9.90 -37.81 -0.50
N ASP A 107 8.76 -38.47 -0.61
CA ASP A 107 7.74 -38.45 0.44
C ASP A 107 8.18 -39.29 1.64
N PRO A 108 7.64 -39.02 2.84
CA PRO A 108 7.91 -39.86 4.00
C PRO A 108 7.50 -41.31 3.74
N PRO A 109 8.36 -42.30 4.07
CA PRO A 109 8.04 -43.72 3.90
C PRO A 109 6.78 -44.19 4.65
N VAL A 110 6.46 -43.56 5.77
CA VAL A 110 5.21 -43.80 6.50
C VAL A 110 4.20 -42.75 6.03
N PRO A 111 3.17 -43.13 5.22
CA PRO A 111 2.20 -42.18 4.72
C PRO A 111 1.25 -41.71 5.82
N CYS A 112 0.80 -40.47 5.71
CA CYS A 112 -0.11 -39.85 6.67
C CYS A 112 -0.92 -38.75 5.98
N ASP A 113 -2.23 -38.70 6.27
CA ASP A 113 -3.05 -37.54 5.94
C ASP A 113 -2.83 -36.45 7.00
N VAL A 114 -1.94 -35.51 6.68
CA VAL A 114 -1.52 -34.43 7.59
C VAL A 114 -2.68 -33.57 8.08
N LEU A 115 -3.81 -33.55 7.36
CA LEU A 115 -4.97 -32.74 7.74
C LEU A 115 -5.85 -33.41 8.81
N SER A 116 -5.82 -34.74 8.91
CA SER A 116 -6.73 -35.51 9.76
C SER A 116 -6.03 -36.44 10.75
N ALA A 117 -4.72 -36.63 10.62
CA ALA A 117 -3.95 -37.56 11.43
C ALA A 117 -3.88 -37.17 12.91
N SER A 118 -3.78 -38.19 13.77
CA SER A 118 -3.44 -38.00 15.18
C SER A 118 -2.01 -37.47 15.31
N LEU A 119 -1.69 -36.81 16.42
CA LEU A 119 -0.32 -36.33 16.70
C LEU A 119 0.72 -37.46 16.60
N LYS A 120 0.35 -38.68 17.02
CA LYS A 120 1.23 -39.86 16.98
C LYS A 120 1.52 -40.29 15.54
N ASP A 121 0.48 -40.33 14.71
CA ASP A 121 0.60 -40.78 13.31
C ASP A 121 1.34 -39.72 12.48
N LEU A 122 1.06 -38.43 12.74
CA LEU A 122 1.78 -37.31 12.14
C LEU A 122 3.27 -37.36 12.50
N GLN A 123 3.60 -37.54 13.80
CA GLN A 123 4.99 -37.67 14.24
C GLN A 123 5.67 -38.88 13.58
N ALA A 124 5.02 -40.04 13.54
CA ALA A 124 5.59 -41.25 12.92
C ALA A 124 5.87 -41.07 11.43
N SER A 125 4.95 -40.40 10.71
CA SER A 125 5.14 -40.03 9.30
C SER A 125 6.34 -39.10 9.13
N MET A 126 6.32 -37.93 9.76
CA MET A 126 7.38 -36.92 9.59
C MET A 126 8.75 -37.48 9.99
N TRP A 127 8.80 -38.27 11.06
CA TRP A 127 10.04 -38.90 11.56
C TRP A 127 10.56 -40.03 10.68
N SER A 128 9.73 -40.60 9.80
CA SER A 128 10.16 -41.67 8.89
C SER A 128 11.05 -41.18 7.74
N SER A 129 11.06 -39.86 7.46
CA SER A 129 11.90 -39.26 6.44
C SER A 129 13.39 -39.35 6.80
N ARG A 130 14.23 -39.77 5.85
CA ARG A 130 15.68 -39.81 6.09
C ARG A 130 16.30 -38.45 5.80
N HIS A 131 17.42 -38.14 6.43
CA HIS A 131 18.20 -36.94 6.10
C HIS A 131 18.63 -36.91 4.62
N SER A 132 18.96 -38.07 4.04
CA SER A 132 19.30 -38.18 2.61
C SER A 132 18.12 -37.80 1.71
N ASP A 133 16.88 -38.07 2.11
CA ASP A 133 15.71 -37.72 1.31
C ASP A 133 15.58 -36.19 1.14
N TRP A 134 15.92 -35.42 2.19
CA TRP A 134 16.00 -33.96 2.14
C TRP A 134 17.20 -33.48 1.33
N ALA A 135 18.39 -34.03 1.60
CA ALA A 135 19.62 -33.64 0.94
C ALA A 135 19.56 -33.88 -0.57
N ASP A 136 19.12 -35.07 -0.99
CA ASP A 136 18.97 -35.42 -2.41
C ASP A 136 17.92 -34.53 -3.09
N THR A 137 16.81 -34.25 -2.40
CA THR A 137 15.74 -33.40 -2.95
C THR A 137 16.22 -31.97 -3.20
N PHE A 138 16.94 -31.36 -2.27
CA PHE A 138 17.55 -30.03 -2.48
C PHE A 138 18.70 -30.07 -3.50
N CYS A 139 19.49 -31.14 -3.50
CA CYS A 139 20.58 -31.33 -4.45
C CYS A 139 20.06 -31.29 -5.90
N VAL A 140 19.03 -32.09 -6.21
CA VAL A 140 18.45 -32.12 -7.56
C VAL A 140 17.57 -30.89 -7.83
N ASN A 141 16.62 -30.58 -6.94
CA ASN A 141 15.58 -29.59 -7.24
C ASN A 141 16.06 -28.15 -7.17
N THR A 142 17.23 -27.87 -6.56
CA THR A 142 17.72 -26.50 -6.35
C THR A 142 19.18 -26.37 -6.76
N THR A 143 20.09 -27.13 -6.14
CA THR A 143 21.54 -26.99 -6.37
C THR A 143 21.94 -27.34 -7.80
N ALA A 144 21.36 -28.39 -8.39
CA ALA A 144 21.63 -28.77 -9.77
C ALA A 144 21.23 -27.67 -10.75
N HIS A 145 20.08 -27.00 -10.54
CA HIS A 145 19.66 -25.88 -11.40
C HIS A 145 20.67 -24.72 -11.35
N TYR A 146 21.25 -24.43 -10.18
CA TYR A 146 22.32 -23.44 -10.06
C TYR A 146 23.55 -23.85 -10.89
N PHE A 147 24.08 -25.07 -10.70
CA PHE A 147 25.30 -25.49 -11.39
C PHE A 147 25.11 -25.69 -12.89
N LEU A 148 23.96 -26.18 -13.35
CA LEU A 148 23.62 -26.22 -14.77
C LEU A 148 23.61 -24.81 -15.39
N SER A 149 23.00 -23.86 -14.69
CA SER A 149 22.92 -22.46 -15.16
C SER A 149 24.31 -21.82 -15.23
N VAL A 150 25.18 -22.10 -14.26
CA VAL A 150 26.58 -21.61 -14.24
C VAL A 150 27.42 -22.26 -15.34
N ALA A 151 27.34 -23.58 -15.50
CA ALA A 151 28.15 -24.31 -16.49
C ALA A 151 27.81 -23.94 -17.94
N MET A 152 26.54 -23.63 -18.22
CA MET A 152 26.07 -23.26 -19.56
C MET A 152 26.10 -21.75 -19.83
N LEU A 153 26.42 -20.92 -18.83
CA LEU A 153 26.37 -19.46 -18.93
C LEU A 153 27.17 -18.89 -20.13
N PRO A 154 28.40 -19.35 -20.43
CA PRO A 154 29.14 -18.83 -21.58
C PRO A 154 28.42 -19.08 -22.92
N LEU A 155 27.83 -20.26 -23.10
CA LEU A 155 27.11 -20.62 -24.32
C LEU A 155 25.78 -19.87 -24.45
N LEU A 156 25.10 -19.63 -23.33
CA LEU A 156 23.87 -18.83 -23.26
C LEU A 156 24.13 -17.35 -23.57
N ALA A 157 25.23 -16.79 -23.03
CA ALA A 157 25.63 -15.41 -23.30
C ALA A 157 26.00 -15.23 -24.79
N ALA A 158 26.71 -16.20 -25.39
CA ALA A 158 27.05 -16.20 -26.80
C ALA A 158 25.81 -16.15 -27.72
N ALA A 159 24.73 -16.86 -27.36
CA ALA A 159 23.47 -16.82 -28.12
C ALA A 159 22.85 -15.41 -28.16
N SER A 160 22.99 -14.65 -27.07
CA SER A 160 22.46 -13.28 -26.97
C SER A 160 23.18 -12.26 -27.85
N GLU A 161 24.43 -12.53 -28.20
CA GLU A 161 25.32 -11.65 -28.96
C GLU A 161 25.36 -11.99 -30.44
N ARG A 162 24.87 -13.18 -30.82
CA ARG A 162 24.85 -13.66 -32.20
C ARG A 162 24.04 -12.74 -33.11
N ASP A 163 24.55 -12.44 -34.31
CA ASP A 163 23.75 -11.83 -35.38
C ASP A 163 22.85 -12.91 -36.00
N VAL A 164 21.53 -12.73 -35.86
CA VAL A 164 20.52 -13.65 -36.40
C VAL A 164 20.03 -13.25 -37.79
N GLY A 165 20.72 -12.31 -38.45
CA GLY A 165 20.47 -11.85 -39.80
C GLY A 165 19.87 -10.43 -39.83
N GLY A 166 20.27 -9.64 -40.82
CA GLY A 166 19.78 -8.27 -40.99
C GLY A 166 20.27 -7.29 -39.93
N GLY A 167 21.38 -7.59 -39.23
CA GLY A 167 21.94 -6.75 -38.17
C GLY A 167 21.18 -6.82 -36.85
N VAL A 168 20.35 -7.86 -36.66
CA VAL A 168 19.58 -8.07 -35.43
C VAL A 168 20.37 -9.00 -34.51
N SER A 169 20.66 -8.55 -33.29
CA SER A 169 21.28 -9.39 -32.27
C SER A 169 20.29 -10.41 -31.68
N GLY A 170 20.78 -11.58 -31.28
CA GLY A 170 19.98 -12.69 -30.76
C GLY A 170 19.15 -12.30 -29.54
N ARG A 171 19.65 -11.38 -28.72
CA ARG A 171 18.90 -10.78 -27.61
C ARG A 171 17.60 -10.07 -28.02
N ASN A 172 17.50 -9.55 -29.24
CA ASN A 172 16.27 -8.93 -29.73
C ASN A 172 15.25 -9.95 -30.26
N GLU A 173 15.65 -11.22 -30.39
CA GLU A 173 14.76 -12.34 -30.75
C GLU A 173 14.54 -13.32 -29.59
N GLY A 174 15.11 -13.04 -28.40
CA GLY A 174 14.86 -13.81 -27.17
C GLY A 174 15.87 -14.91 -26.88
N ARG A 175 16.95 -15.01 -27.67
CA ARG A 175 18.02 -16.03 -27.54
C ARG A 175 18.93 -15.75 -26.35
N GLY A 176 19.32 -16.81 -25.64
CA GLY A 176 20.06 -16.73 -24.38
C GLY A 176 19.10 -16.70 -23.19
N ALA A 177 18.38 -17.80 -22.97
CA ALA A 177 17.39 -17.91 -21.92
C ALA A 177 17.51 -19.21 -21.12
N ILE A 178 17.10 -19.15 -19.86
CA ILE A 178 17.00 -20.29 -18.95
C ILE A 178 15.56 -20.36 -18.45
N VAL A 179 14.94 -21.53 -18.55
CA VAL A 179 13.66 -21.84 -17.93
C VAL A 179 13.90 -22.91 -16.87
N ILE A 180 13.59 -22.60 -15.61
CA ILE A 180 13.76 -23.51 -14.47
C ILE A 180 12.39 -24.01 -14.02
N THR A 181 12.22 -25.33 -13.92
CA THR A 181 10.96 -25.93 -13.49
C THR A 181 10.86 -26.06 -11.98
N SER A 182 10.00 -25.25 -11.38
CA SER A 182 9.59 -25.34 -9.98
C SER A 182 8.32 -26.18 -9.83
N SER A 183 7.40 -25.83 -8.93
CA SER A 183 6.09 -26.47 -8.75
C SER A 183 5.14 -25.54 -8.01
N CYS A 184 3.82 -25.69 -8.18
CA CYS A 184 2.84 -25.00 -7.33
C CYS A 184 3.01 -25.37 -5.84
N ALA A 185 3.61 -26.54 -5.56
CA ALA A 185 3.96 -26.97 -4.21
C ALA A 185 4.90 -25.99 -3.47
N SER A 186 5.61 -25.11 -4.17
CA SER A 186 6.40 -24.05 -3.53
C SER A 186 5.56 -23.07 -2.70
N MET A 187 4.24 -23.02 -2.94
CA MET A 187 3.30 -22.12 -2.29
C MET A 187 2.32 -22.85 -1.37
N HIS A 188 2.41 -24.18 -1.26
CA HIS A 188 1.54 -24.95 -0.40
C HIS A 188 1.94 -24.77 1.07
N ASN A 189 1.00 -24.32 1.90
CA ASN A 189 1.21 -24.23 3.35
C ASN A 189 0.92 -25.56 4.07
N VAL A 190 -0.03 -26.35 3.56
CA VAL A 190 -0.34 -27.71 4.03
C VAL A 190 -1.13 -28.47 2.96
N THR A 191 -0.84 -29.76 2.80
CA THR A 191 -1.59 -30.69 1.93
C THR A 191 -1.95 -31.95 2.69
N ASN A 192 -2.88 -32.76 2.16
CA ASN A 192 -3.24 -34.09 2.69
C ASN A 192 -2.13 -35.15 2.55
N VAL A 193 -0.97 -34.77 2.03
CA VAL A 193 0.27 -35.56 1.99
C VAL A 193 1.38 -34.67 2.51
N ASP A 194 2.30 -35.24 3.29
CA ASP A 194 3.52 -34.54 3.71
C ASP A 194 4.48 -34.41 2.51
N LEU A 195 4.59 -33.18 2.00
CA LEU A 195 5.47 -32.80 0.90
C LEU A 195 6.64 -31.93 1.39
N THR A 196 6.96 -31.93 2.68
CA THR A 196 7.76 -30.86 3.30
C THR A 196 9.13 -30.67 2.62
N SER A 197 9.86 -31.75 2.33
CA SER A 197 11.16 -31.69 1.64
C SER A 197 11.02 -31.15 0.21
N TYR A 198 10.01 -31.62 -0.53
CA TYR A 198 9.72 -31.22 -1.90
C TYR A 198 9.26 -29.77 -2.00
N ALA A 199 8.22 -29.38 -1.25
CA ALA A 199 7.70 -28.02 -1.19
C ALA A 199 8.78 -27.00 -0.79
N SER A 200 9.56 -27.31 0.24
CA SER A 200 10.68 -26.47 0.68
C SER A 200 11.74 -26.30 -0.42
N SER A 201 12.10 -27.39 -1.11
CA SER A 201 13.07 -27.31 -2.22
C SER A 201 12.54 -26.46 -3.37
N LYS A 202 11.24 -26.53 -3.69
CA LYS A 202 10.64 -25.75 -4.78
C LYS A 202 10.50 -24.27 -4.41
N ALA A 203 10.21 -23.94 -3.15
CA ALA A 203 10.29 -22.56 -2.65
C ALA A 203 11.72 -21.99 -2.74
N ALA A 204 12.73 -22.80 -2.43
CA ALA A 204 14.13 -22.40 -2.61
C ALA A 204 14.46 -22.17 -4.09
N THR A 205 13.93 -22.99 -5.00
CA THR A 205 14.09 -22.83 -6.45
C THR A 205 13.44 -21.55 -6.98
N ASP A 206 12.25 -21.17 -6.50
CA ASP A 206 11.61 -19.91 -6.86
C ASP A 206 12.44 -18.69 -6.45
N HIS A 207 13.14 -18.77 -5.32
CA HIS A 207 14.08 -17.75 -4.90
C HIS A 207 15.37 -17.77 -5.75
N LEU A 208 15.91 -18.95 -6.03
CA LEU A 208 17.10 -19.14 -6.86
C LEU A 208 16.93 -18.53 -8.26
N VAL A 209 15.76 -18.69 -8.88
CA VAL A 209 15.42 -18.05 -10.17
C VAL A 209 15.67 -16.55 -10.12
N LYS A 210 15.20 -15.87 -9.06
CA LYS A 210 15.36 -14.42 -8.88
C LYS A 210 16.83 -14.04 -8.72
N LEU A 211 17.58 -14.83 -7.96
CA LEU A 211 19.01 -14.60 -7.74
C LEU A 211 19.82 -14.77 -9.03
N LEU A 212 19.53 -15.79 -9.83
CA LEU A 212 20.19 -16.04 -11.11
C LEU A 212 19.84 -14.97 -12.15
N ALA A 213 18.56 -14.60 -12.26
CA ALA A 213 18.11 -13.52 -13.15
C ALA A 213 18.86 -12.20 -12.84
N ALA A 214 18.96 -11.83 -11.56
CA ALA A 214 19.67 -10.63 -11.14
C ALA A 214 21.16 -10.68 -11.47
N LYS A 215 21.81 -11.84 -11.32
CA LYS A 215 23.26 -12.02 -11.59
C LYS A 215 23.58 -12.05 -13.08
N PHE A 216 22.72 -12.66 -13.89
CA PHE A 216 23.02 -12.95 -15.30
C PHE A 216 22.59 -11.81 -16.25
N ARG A 217 21.79 -10.85 -15.77
CA ARG A 217 21.28 -9.72 -16.57
C ARG A 217 22.35 -8.94 -17.34
N ASN A 218 23.55 -8.78 -16.78
CA ASN A 218 24.64 -8.02 -17.41
C ASN A 218 25.13 -8.69 -18.70
N PHE A 219 24.87 -9.99 -18.85
CA PHE A 219 25.17 -10.79 -20.03
C PHE A 219 23.91 -11.06 -20.87
N TYR A 220 22.83 -10.30 -20.65
CA TYR A 220 21.48 -10.47 -21.19
C TYR A 220 20.75 -11.78 -20.81
N VAL A 221 21.47 -12.85 -20.43
CA VAL A 221 20.88 -14.17 -20.22
C VAL A 221 19.66 -14.12 -19.30
N ARG A 222 18.48 -14.40 -19.88
CA ARG A 222 17.20 -14.35 -19.18
C ARG A 222 17.02 -15.60 -18.34
N VAL A 223 16.46 -15.46 -17.15
CA VAL A 223 16.14 -16.61 -16.27
C VAL A 223 14.70 -16.50 -15.83
N ALA A 224 13.88 -17.48 -16.22
CA ALA A 224 12.47 -17.57 -15.87
C ALA A 224 12.18 -18.86 -15.10
N GLY A 225 11.22 -18.81 -14.17
CA GLY A 225 10.72 -19.97 -13.44
C GLY A 225 9.31 -20.30 -13.90
N ILE A 226 8.99 -21.59 -14.05
CA ILE A 226 7.61 -22.06 -14.22
C ILE A 226 7.21 -22.90 -13.01
N ASN A 227 5.94 -22.81 -12.60
CA ASN A 227 5.41 -23.54 -11.45
C ASN A 227 4.24 -24.41 -11.90
N PRO A 228 4.50 -25.55 -12.58
CA PRO A 228 3.45 -26.46 -12.97
C PRO A 228 2.71 -26.98 -11.75
N GLY A 229 1.39 -27.00 -11.83
CA GLY A 229 0.55 -27.77 -10.93
C GLY A 229 0.20 -29.12 -11.53
N PHE A 230 -1.07 -29.49 -11.60
CA PHE A 230 -1.45 -30.87 -11.93
C PHE A 230 -1.32 -31.19 -13.42
N VAL A 231 -0.13 -31.60 -13.84
CA VAL A 231 0.17 -32.15 -15.16
C VAL A 231 0.57 -33.62 -15.01
N PRO A 232 0.08 -34.54 -15.87
CA PRO A 232 0.46 -35.94 -15.82
C PRO A 232 1.97 -36.12 -15.93
N SER A 233 2.57 -36.77 -14.95
CA SER A 233 4.00 -37.10 -14.96
C SER A 233 4.26 -38.33 -14.07
N ASN A 234 5.47 -38.87 -14.12
CA ASN A 234 5.85 -39.98 -13.23
C ASN A 234 5.75 -39.61 -11.74
N MET A 235 5.84 -38.32 -11.39
CA MET A 235 5.67 -37.83 -10.01
C MET A 235 4.21 -37.45 -9.67
N ASN A 236 3.33 -37.44 -10.67
CA ASN A 236 1.93 -37.07 -10.56
C ASN A 236 1.07 -37.95 -11.51
N PRO A 237 0.77 -39.21 -11.14
CA PRO A 237 0.00 -40.13 -11.96
C PRO A 237 -1.48 -39.70 -11.97
N VAL A 238 -1.84 -38.83 -12.91
CA VAL A 238 -3.23 -38.40 -13.12
C VAL A 238 -3.99 -39.50 -13.87
N GLY A 239 -5.12 -39.96 -13.31
CA GLY A 239 -6.05 -40.88 -14.01
C GLY A 239 -6.07 -42.34 -13.55
N GLN A 240 -5.38 -42.74 -12.48
CA GLN A 240 -5.59 -44.06 -11.85
C GLN A 240 -6.82 -44.03 -10.91
N GLU A 241 -7.62 -45.11 -10.90
CA GLU A 241 -8.73 -45.27 -9.95
C GLU A 241 -8.23 -45.10 -8.51
N GLY A 242 -8.87 -44.22 -7.74
CA GLY A 242 -8.47 -43.90 -6.36
C GLY A 242 -7.51 -42.71 -6.20
N ASN A 243 -7.26 -41.91 -7.24
CA ASN A 243 -6.42 -40.71 -7.10
C ASN A 243 -7.04 -39.69 -6.10
N MET A 244 -6.39 -39.53 -4.94
CA MET A 244 -6.73 -38.57 -3.87
C MET A 244 -6.77 -37.10 -4.33
N PHE A 245 -6.26 -36.79 -5.52
CA PHE A 245 -6.20 -35.44 -6.08
C PHE A 245 -7.25 -35.18 -7.18
N SER A 246 -8.12 -36.13 -7.52
CA SER A 246 -9.15 -35.94 -8.58
C SER A 246 -10.10 -34.77 -8.31
N ALA A 247 -10.45 -34.54 -7.04
CA ALA A 247 -11.28 -33.42 -6.60
C ALA A 247 -10.61 -32.04 -6.74
N LEU A 248 -9.29 -31.97 -6.98
CA LEU A 248 -8.60 -30.70 -7.24
C LEU A 248 -8.81 -30.21 -8.67
N PHE A 249 -9.17 -31.07 -9.62
CA PHE A 249 -9.47 -30.63 -10.99
C PHE A 249 -10.66 -29.68 -11.03
N ASP A 250 -11.69 -29.92 -10.20
CA ASP A 250 -12.85 -29.04 -10.08
C ASP A 250 -12.51 -27.62 -9.60
N LYS A 251 -11.36 -27.46 -8.92
CA LYS A 251 -10.87 -26.17 -8.41
C LYS A 251 -10.02 -25.41 -9.42
N VAL A 252 -9.60 -26.05 -10.51
CA VAL A 252 -8.88 -25.39 -11.61
C VAL A 252 -9.91 -24.82 -12.58
N PRO A 253 -9.78 -23.55 -13.05
CA PRO A 253 -10.76 -22.97 -13.99
C PRO A 253 -11.01 -23.81 -15.25
N ALA A 254 -9.97 -24.48 -15.77
CA ALA A 254 -10.07 -25.36 -16.93
C ALA A 254 -10.73 -26.71 -16.64
N LYS A 255 -10.97 -27.06 -15.36
CA LYS A 255 -11.55 -28.33 -14.89
C LYS A 255 -10.89 -29.59 -15.44
N ARG A 256 -9.59 -29.50 -15.76
CA ARG A 256 -8.78 -30.59 -16.27
C ARG A 256 -7.35 -30.48 -15.76
N ALA A 257 -6.65 -31.60 -15.76
CA ALA A 257 -5.19 -31.59 -15.67
C ALA A 257 -4.57 -30.87 -16.89
N GLY A 258 -3.37 -30.33 -16.69
CA GLY A 258 -2.58 -29.79 -17.80
C GLY A 258 -2.19 -30.88 -18.78
N ARG A 259 -1.92 -30.49 -20.01
CA ARG A 259 -1.54 -31.33 -21.15
C ARG A 259 -0.21 -30.85 -21.71
N ASP A 260 0.36 -31.62 -22.63
CA ASP A 260 1.60 -31.32 -23.33
C ASP A 260 1.62 -29.89 -23.89
N GLU A 261 0.51 -29.46 -24.50
CA GLU A 261 0.33 -28.13 -25.09
C GLU A 261 0.43 -26.97 -24.07
N ASP A 262 -0.02 -27.17 -22.83
CA ASP A 262 0.02 -26.13 -21.79
C ASP A 262 1.48 -25.89 -21.34
N ILE A 263 2.26 -26.96 -21.22
CA ILE A 263 3.65 -26.92 -20.79
C ILE A 263 4.55 -26.47 -21.94
N ALA A 264 4.43 -27.10 -23.11
CA ALA A 264 5.19 -26.73 -24.30
C ALA A 264 4.90 -25.29 -24.72
N GLY A 265 3.63 -24.88 -24.76
CA GLY A 265 3.23 -23.51 -25.11
C GLY A 265 3.81 -22.47 -24.16
N THR A 266 3.85 -22.76 -22.86
CA THR A 266 4.48 -21.87 -21.87
C THR A 266 5.98 -21.73 -22.11
N VAL A 267 6.70 -22.83 -22.36
CA VAL A 267 8.15 -22.78 -22.62
C VAL A 267 8.45 -22.08 -23.94
N LEU A 268 7.67 -22.34 -25.00
CA LEU A 268 7.81 -21.67 -26.30
C LEU A 268 7.61 -20.16 -26.15
N TYR A 269 6.59 -19.73 -25.40
CA TYR A 269 6.37 -18.31 -25.09
C TYR A 269 7.56 -17.68 -24.36
N LEU A 270 8.08 -18.34 -23.33
CA LEU A 270 9.20 -17.83 -22.54
C LEU A 270 10.52 -17.81 -23.32
N ALA A 271 10.71 -18.76 -24.23
CA ALA A 271 11.90 -18.88 -25.07
C ALA A 271 11.91 -17.89 -26.24
N SER A 272 10.75 -17.53 -26.77
CA SER A 272 10.62 -16.72 -27.98
C SER A 272 10.69 -15.22 -27.72
N ARG A 273 10.64 -14.45 -28.81
CA ARG A 273 10.51 -12.99 -28.82
C ARG A 273 9.33 -12.49 -27.99
N ALA A 274 8.22 -13.22 -27.96
CA ALA A 274 7.02 -12.88 -27.19
C ALA A 274 7.29 -12.80 -25.67
N GLY A 275 8.30 -13.52 -25.18
CA GLY A 275 8.70 -13.59 -23.78
C GLY A 275 9.78 -12.59 -23.37
N ILE A 276 10.32 -11.76 -24.28
CA ILE A 276 11.46 -10.86 -23.97
C ILE A 276 11.13 -9.86 -22.86
N ALA A 277 9.95 -9.25 -22.89
CA ALA A 277 9.53 -8.24 -21.92
C ALA A 277 9.01 -8.83 -20.60
N ARG A 278 9.11 -10.15 -20.40
CA ARG A 278 8.66 -10.84 -19.18
C ARG A 278 9.82 -11.61 -18.56
N GLN A 279 10.57 -10.96 -17.66
CA GLN A 279 11.64 -11.61 -16.90
C GLN A 279 11.16 -12.29 -15.61
N GLN A 280 9.96 -11.97 -15.10
CA GLN A 280 9.31 -12.71 -14.02
C GLN A 280 7.86 -13.05 -14.39
N SER A 281 7.63 -14.31 -14.75
CA SER A 281 6.28 -14.86 -14.84
C SER A 281 6.29 -16.29 -14.33
N SER A 282 5.90 -16.48 -13.07
CA SER A 282 5.45 -17.78 -12.57
C SER A 282 4.14 -18.11 -13.30
N PHE A 283 4.23 -18.90 -14.37
CA PHE A 283 3.04 -19.45 -15.02
C PHE A 283 2.49 -20.55 -14.13
N LEU A 284 1.40 -20.23 -13.43
CA LEU A 284 0.66 -21.14 -12.57
C LEU A 284 -0.39 -21.87 -13.41
N GLY A 285 -0.08 -23.11 -13.76
CA GLY A 285 -1.14 -24.07 -14.03
C GLY A 285 -1.64 -24.61 -12.69
N SER A 286 -2.88 -24.28 -12.32
CA SER A 286 -3.66 -24.90 -11.22
C SER A 286 -3.59 -24.39 -9.78
N ASP A 287 -3.17 -23.15 -9.51
CA ASP A 287 -3.62 -22.44 -8.30
C ASP A 287 -3.73 -20.94 -8.57
N ALA A 288 -4.90 -20.38 -8.32
CA ALA A 288 -5.19 -18.97 -8.55
C ALA A 288 -4.56 -18.11 -7.44
N THR A 289 -3.28 -17.80 -7.58
CA THR A 289 -2.63 -16.68 -6.86
C THR A 289 -1.57 -16.06 -7.77
N LEU A 290 -1.98 -15.09 -8.58
CA LEU A 290 -1.09 -14.26 -9.40
C LEU A 290 -0.27 -13.31 -8.50
N ASN A 291 0.87 -13.78 -8.01
CA ASN A 291 1.91 -12.94 -7.43
C ASN A 291 2.72 -12.27 -8.56
N PHE A 292 2.31 -11.09 -9.01
CA PHE A 292 3.19 -10.20 -9.76
C PHE A 292 4.08 -9.43 -8.77
N LYS A 293 5.40 -9.61 -8.88
CA LYS A 293 6.41 -8.83 -8.15
C LYS A 293 7.15 -7.92 -9.14
N MET A 294 7.30 -6.67 -8.73
CA MET A 294 7.99 -5.53 -9.36
C MET A 294 9.14 -5.86 -10.31
N ASP A 295 9.09 -5.26 -11.51
CA ASP A 295 10.27 -4.99 -12.33
C ASP A 295 10.61 -3.50 -12.19
N LEU A 296 11.78 -3.21 -11.61
CA LEU A 296 12.35 -1.87 -11.51
C LEU A 296 13.18 -1.63 -12.77
N SER A 297 12.63 -0.90 -13.74
CA SER A 297 13.41 -0.39 -14.86
C SER A 297 14.31 0.76 -14.40
N TRP A 298 15.57 0.47 -14.09
CA TRP A 298 16.63 1.47 -14.04
C TRP A 298 17.34 1.50 -15.39
N SER A 299 16.92 2.42 -16.26
CA SER A 299 17.68 2.78 -17.46
C SER A 299 17.95 4.28 -17.46
N LYS A 300 19.17 4.65 -17.02
CA LYS A 300 20.01 5.77 -17.49
C LYS A 300 20.94 6.24 -16.36
N TRP A 301 22.15 5.71 -16.36
CA TRP A 301 23.34 6.42 -15.87
C TRP A 301 24.49 6.03 -16.81
N GLU A 302 24.61 6.74 -17.92
CA GLU A 302 25.88 6.81 -18.63
C GLU A 302 26.63 8.06 -18.15
N THR A 303 27.88 7.81 -17.75
CA THR A 303 28.97 8.77 -17.49
C THR A 303 28.79 9.78 -16.37
N LEU A 304 28.96 9.30 -15.13
CA LEU A 304 29.73 10.01 -14.12
C LEU A 304 30.77 9.04 -13.56
N GLN A 305 32.05 9.38 -13.69
CA GLN A 305 33.13 8.71 -12.96
C GLN A 305 32.92 8.95 -11.47
N LEU A 306 32.13 8.10 -10.81
CA LEU A 306 32.03 8.07 -9.36
C LEU A 306 32.88 6.91 -8.85
N ALA A 307 33.68 7.20 -7.83
CA ALA A 307 34.51 6.25 -7.12
C ALA A 307 33.71 4.99 -6.74
N ASN A 308 34.38 3.84 -6.74
CA ASN A 308 33.79 2.55 -6.39
C ASN A 308 33.07 2.68 -5.02
N PRO A 309 31.80 2.25 -4.84
CA PRO A 309 31.11 2.38 -3.56
C PRO A 309 31.80 1.67 -2.39
N ILE A 310 32.61 0.65 -2.70
CA ILE A 310 33.51 -0.03 -1.74
C ILE A 310 34.62 0.92 -1.24
N ASP A 311 35.06 1.86 -2.08
CA ASP A 311 36.06 2.87 -1.70
C ASP A 311 35.46 3.95 -0.77
N LEU A 312 34.15 4.21 -0.73
CA LEU A 312 33.56 5.24 0.15
C LEU A 312 33.67 4.86 1.63
N VAL A 313 33.31 3.64 2.00
CA VAL A 313 33.43 3.13 3.38
C VAL A 313 34.90 2.94 3.75
N ALA A 314 35.73 2.47 2.82
CA ALA A 314 37.17 2.27 3.03
C ALA A 314 37.98 3.58 3.09
N ASN A 315 37.58 4.62 2.34
CA ASN A 315 38.19 5.95 2.37
C ASN A 315 37.79 6.73 3.61
N ALA A 316 36.58 6.53 4.14
CA ALA A 316 36.14 7.19 5.38
C ALA A 316 36.86 6.69 6.65
N LEU A 317 37.58 5.56 6.55
CA LEU A 317 38.47 5.02 7.59
C LEU A 317 39.92 5.52 7.49
N ARG A 318 40.25 6.35 6.49
CA ARG A 318 41.57 6.98 6.35
C ARG A 318 41.69 8.16 7.32
N ASP A 319 42.91 8.46 7.80
CA ASP A 319 43.18 9.49 8.81
C ASP A 319 42.87 10.94 8.37
N ASP A 320 42.37 11.18 7.16
CA ASP A 320 42.12 12.50 6.57
C ASP A 320 40.65 12.99 6.66
N THR A 321 39.69 12.13 7.03
CA THR A 321 38.32 12.55 7.35
C THR A 321 38.23 13.14 8.77
N ARG A 322 38.50 14.44 8.90
CA ARG A 322 38.30 15.17 10.17
C ARG A 322 36.80 15.35 10.44
N SER A 323 36.32 14.75 11.53
CA SER A 323 34.99 14.97 12.12
C SER A 323 35.11 15.77 13.43
N ASP A 324 34.07 16.55 13.75
CA ASP A 324 33.95 17.23 15.05
C ASP A 324 33.54 16.28 16.19
N PHE A 325 33.05 15.07 15.85
CA PHE A 325 32.71 14.03 16.82
C PHE A 325 33.99 13.41 17.37
N ASN A 326 34.25 13.52 18.67
CA ASN A 326 35.48 13.01 19.28
C ASN A 326 35.20 12.04 20.44
N PHE A 327 36.27 11.55 21.08
CA PHE A 327 36.16 10.61 22.19
C PHE A 327 35.32 11.14 23.37
N GLU A 328 35.34 12.45 23.67
CA GLU A 328 34.46 13.02 24.69
C GLU A 328 32.98 12.97 24.29
N ASN A 329 32.66 13.19 23.00
CA ASN A 329 31.30 13.01 22.50
C ASN A 329 30.87 11.54 22.57
N PHE A 330 31.75 10.61 22.21
CA PHE A 330 31.49 9.18 22.32
C PHE A 330 31.23 8.76 23.78
N LYS A 331 32.03 9.22 24.74
CA LYS A 331 31.81 8.97 26.17
C LYS A 331 30.46 9.49 26.66
N ARG A 332 30.06 10.70 26.25
CA ARG A 332 28.73 11.25 26.58
C ARG A 332 27.60 10.40 26.01
N LEU A 333 27.69 10.03 24.73
CA LEU A 333 26.71 9.17 24.07
C LEU A 333 26.60 7.79 24.74
N ALA A 334 27.74 7.17 25.07
CA ALA A 334 27.75 5.89 25.76
C ALA A 334 27.16 6.00 27.17
N ALA A 335 27.44 7.08 27.90
CA ALA A 335 26.87 7.34 29.21
C ALA A 335 25.34 7.47 29.17
N GLU A 336 24.77 8.06 28.10
CA GLU A 336 23.30 8.10 27.90
C GLU A 336 22.69 6.69 27.78
N LEU A 337 23.47 5.70 27.33
CA LEU A 337 23.08 4.30 27.26
C LEU A 337 23.47 3.50 28.53
N ASN A 338 23.95 4.18 29.58
CA ASN A 338 24.54 3.59 30.78
C ASN A 338 25.78 2.70 30.51
N ILE A 339 26.48 2.96 29.41
CA ILE A 339 27.70 2.26 29.02
C ILE A 339 28.90 3.09 29.49
N HIS A 340 29.80 2.46 30.24
CA HIS A 340 31.07 3.07 30.62
C HIS A 340 32.14 2.62 29.63
N VAL A 341 32.81 3.59 29.02
CA VAL A 341 33.81 3.38 27.98
C VAL A 341 35.19 3.65 28.56
N SER A 342 36.11 2.69 28.43
CA SER A 342 37.52 2.81 28.82
C SER A 342 38.32 3.59 27.78
N ASP A 343 39.38 4.24 28.23
CA ASP A 343 40.36 4.88 27.35
C ASP A 343 41.35 3.80 26.85
N ASP A 344 40.92 3.04 25.85
CA ASP A 344 41.67 1.94 25.23
C ASP A 344 41.58 1.99 23.70
N GLY A 345 42.32 1.09 23.04
CA GLY A 345 42.37 1.05 21.57
C GLY A 345 41.04 0.69 20.89
N ASP A 346 40.11 0.03 21.59
CA ASP A 346 38.80 -0.32 21.04
C ASP A 346 37.91 0.92 20.96
N SER A 347 37.98 1.81 21.94
CA SER A 347 37.27 3.09 21.95
C SER A 347 37.63 4.00 20.78
N ASP A 348 38.92 4.10 20.45
CA ASP A 348 39.38 4.84 19.27
C ASP A 348 38.85 4.21 17.97
N ALA A 349 38.75 2.88 17.91
CA ALA A 349 38.16 2.19 16.77
C ALA A 349 36.67 2.51 16.62
N TYR A 350 35.90 2.53 17.70
CA TYR A 350 34.47 2.89 17.65
C TYR A 350 34.24 4.34 17.21
N VAL A 351 35.08 5.29 17.65
CA VAL A 351 35.03 6.68 17.17
C VAL A 351 35.24 6.73 15.65
N ARG A 352 36.25 6.03 15.13
CA ARG A 352 36.51 5.93 13.68
C ARG A 352 35.36 5.28 12.90
N LEU A 353 34.72 4.25 13.46
CA LEU A 353 33.54 3.64 12.85
C LEU A 353 32.37 4.62 12.76
N LEU A 354 32.18 5.48 13.77
CA LEU A 354 31.16 6.52 13.75
C LEU A 354 31.48 7.63 12.72
N TRP A 355 32.75 8.00 12.53
CA TRP A 355 33.15 8.91 11.43
C TRP A 355 32.85 8.32 10.05
N SER A 356 33.07 7.01 9.89
CA SER A 356 32.70 6.31 8.65
C SER A 356 31.20 6.42 8.38
N PHE A 357 30.37 6.21 9.41
CA PHE A 357 28.92 6.36 9.29
C PHE A 357 28.50 7.81 9.02
N GLU A 358 29.11 8.80 9.68
CA GLU A 358 28.88 10.23 9.40
C GLU A 358 29.22 10.57 7.94
N GLY A 359 30.32 10.05 7.40
CA GLY A 359 30.69 10.20 6.00
C GLY A 359 29.64 9.66 5.04
N VAL A 360 29.01 8.51 5.37
CA VAL A 360 27.88 7.96 4.61
C VAL A 360 26.67 8.89 4.65
N LEU A 361 26.31 9.40 5.83
CA LEU A 361 25.19 10.34 5.98
C LEU A 361 25.43 11.63 5.22
N LYS A 362 26.64 12.18 5.30
CA LYS A 362 27.04 13.40 4.57
C LYS A 362 26.99 13.19 3.06
N HIS A 363 27.43 12.05 2.54
CA HIS A 363 27.36 11.75 1.11
C HIS A 363 25.92 11.80 0.58
N ILE A 364 24.96 11.28 1.35
CA ILE A 364 23.54 11.37 0.99
C ILE A 364 23.03 12.81 1.13
N GLY A 365 23.38 13.50 2.23
CA GLY A 365 22.96 14.88 2.48
C GLY A 365 23.49 15.92 1.48
N ASP A 366 24.70 15.73 0.95
CA ASP A 366 25.30 16.58 -0.07
C ASP A 366 24.77 16.24 -1.49
N GLY A 367 24.01 15.14 -1.64
CA GLY A 367 23.43 14.69 -2.91
C GLY A 367 22.23 15.51 -3.37
N THR A 368 21.90 15.44 -4.66
CA THR A 368 20.64 16.01 -5.17
C THR A 368 19.47 15.15 -4.72
N ASP A 369 18.44 15.80 -4.17
CA ASP A 369 17.24 15.10 -3.73
C ASP A 369 16.44 14.49 -4.90
N TYR A 370 15.73 13.40 -4.63
CA TYR A 370 14.98 12.66 -5.64
C TYR A 370 13.49 13.05 -5.63
N ALA A 371 13.06 13.72 -6.69
CA ALA A 371 11.64 13.94 -6.96
C ALA A 371 11.06 12.79 -7.80
N HIS A 372 10.09 12.05 -7.25
CA HIS A 372 9.47 10.94 -7.97
C HIS A 372 8.69 11.46 -9.21
N PRO A 373 8.96 10.98 -10.44
CA PRO A 373 8.37 11.53 -11.66
C PRO A 373 6.84 11.51 -11.71
N ALA A 374 6.20 10.52 -11.07
CA ALA A 374 4.73 10.45 -11.01
C ALA A 374 4.08 11.57 -10.16
N LEU A 375 4.88 12.29 -9.37
CA LEU A 375 4.43 13.40 -8.53
C LEU A 375 4.74 14.77 -9.14
N THR A 376 5.31 14.81 -10.35
CA THR A 376 5.52 16.05 -11.08
C THR A 376 4.18 16.75 -11.30
N PRO A 377 4.07 18.06 -11.00
CA PRO A 377 2.81 18.79 -11.13
C PRO A 377 2.24 18.70 -12.55
N GLN A 378 0.95 18.36 -12.66
CA GLN A 378 0.28 18.21 -13.95
C GLN A 378 0.24 19.54 -14.73
N PRO A 379 0.34 19.52 -16.08
CA PRO A 379 0.14 20.71 -16.90
C PRO A 379 -1.27 21.30 -16.73
N VAL A 380 -1.36 22.64 -16.66
CA VAL A 380 -2.63 23.37 -16.49
C VAL A 380 -2.92 24.27 -17.69
N THR A 381 -4.20 24.55 -17.97
CA THR A 381 -4.65 25.21 -19.21
C THR A 381 -3.99 26.58 -19.49
N ASN A 382 -3.58 27.32 -18.44
CA ASN A 382 -2.97 28.64 -18.58
C ASN A 382 -1.42 28.62 -18.52
N GLY A 383 -0.80 27.43 -18.51
CA GLY A 383 0.66 27.25 -18.53
C GLY A 383 1.39 27.61 -17.23
N SER A 384 0.84 28.49 -16.39
CA SER A 384 1.39 28.86 -15.08
C SER A 384 0.42 28.55 -13.94
N ARG A 385 0.97 28.06 -12.82
CA ARG A 385 0.21 27.81 -11.59
C ARG A 385 0.29 29.04 -10.69
N HIS A 386 -0.65 29.97 -10.88
CA HIS A 386 -0.74 31.18 -10.08
C HIS A 386 -1.56 30.94 -8.81
N PHE A 387 -1.11 31.53 -7.70
CA PHE A 387 -1.83 31.55 -6.43
C PHE A 387 -1.85 32.95 -5.82
N TRP A 388 -2.80 33.20 -4.92
CA TRP A 388 -2.88 34.44 -4.14
C TRP A 388 -3.40 34.16 -2.73
N LYS A 389 -3.08 35.05 -1.79
CA LYS A 389 -3.68 35.04 -0.46
C LYS A 389 -5.02 35.78 -0.53
N PRO A 390 -6.14 35.19 -0.06
CA PRO A 390 -7.43 35.87 -0.10
C PRO A 390 -7.54 36.96 0.97
N GLU A 391 -8.31 38.01 0.66
CA GLU A 391 -8.61 39.11 1.59
C GLU A 391 -9.65 38.69 2.64
N ALA A 392 -9.45 39.10 3.90
CA ALA A 392 -10.23 38.61 5.04
C ALA A 392 -11.72 39.03 5.00
N GLU A 393 -12.00 40.31 4.72
CA GLU A 393 -13.37 40.87 4.83
C GLU A 393 -14.23 40.67 3.58
N GLY A 394 -13.64 40.23 2.45
CA GLY A 394 -14.34 40.01 1.17
C GLY A 394 -14.41 38.55 0.75
N ASP A 395 -13.25 37.94 0.54
CA ASP A 395 -13.14 36.63 -0.13
C ASP A 395 -13.05 35.46 0.85
N ASN A 396 -12.72 35.72 2.12
CA ASN A 396 -12.45 34.69 3.13
C ASN A 396 -13.06 35.01 4.52
N PRO A 397 -14.36 35.33 4.62
CA PRO A 397 -14.98 35.79 5.86
C PRO A 397 -14.96 34.76 7.00
N PHE A 398 -14.74 33.48 6.69
CA PHE A 398 -14.65 32.41 7.67
C PHE A 398 -13.20 31.98 8.00
N ASN A 399 -12.20 32.63 7.40
CA ASN A 399 -10.79 32.21 7.44
C ASN A 399 -10.58 30.74 6.96
N ALA A 400 -11.40 30.30 6.01
CA ALA A 400 -11.45 28.92 5.55
C ALA A 400 -10.50 28.60 4.38
N TRP A 401 -10.07 29.62 3.63
CA TRP A 401 -9.00 29.52 2.63
C TRP A 401 -7.63 29.85 3.24
N SER A 402 -6.63 29.02 2.95
CA SER A 402 -5.21 29.32 3.19
C SER A 402 -4.67 30.13 2.01
N HIS A 403 -4.74 29.54 0.81
CA HIS A 403 -4.37 30.19 -0.45
C HIS A 403 -5.40 29.86 -1.53
N ARG A 404 -5.58 30.76 -2.48
CA ARG A 404 -6.49 30.60 -3.62
C ARG A 404 -5.72 30.38 -4.92
N CYS A 405 -6.32 29.63 -5.84
CA CYS A 405 -5.83 29.41 -7.19
C CYS A 405 -6.99 29.16 -8.16
N ASP A 406 -6.66 28.92 -9.42
CA ASP A 406 -7.62 28.38 -10.40
C ASP A 406 -6.86 27.42 -11.34
N LEU A 407 -6.74 26.16 -10.90
CA LEU A 407 -6.02 25.13 -11.64
C LEU A 407 -7.01 24.22 -12.35
N ARG A 408 -6.87 24.12 -13.66
CA ARG A 408 -7.61 23.23 -14.54
C ARG A 408 -6.63 22.39 -15.33
N SER A 409 -6.85 21.08 -15.39
CA SER A 409 -5.98 20.20 -16.17
C SER A 409 -6.01 20.58 -17.65
N GLN A 410 -4.82 20.63 -18.27
CA GLN A 410 -4.71 20.77 -19.72
C GLN A 410 -5.12 19.49 -20.45
N ASN A 411 -4.93 18.33 -19.80
CA ASN A 411 -5.08 17.00 -20.39
C ASN A 411 -5.94 16.11 -19.48
N ALA A 412 -7.21 16.50 -19.25
CA ALA A 412 -8.12 15.67 -18.47
C ALA A 412 -8.35 14.31 -19.17
N THR A 413 -8.21 13.21 -18.43
CA THR A 413 -8.35 11.84 -18.92
C THR A 413 -9.72 11.23 -18.58
N SER A 414 -10.48 11.86 -17.69
CA SER A 414 -11.88 11.52 -17.43
C SER A 414 -12.70 12.78 -17.12
N GLY A 415 -14.04 12.65 -17.19
CA GLY A 415 -14.99 13.74 -16.92
C GLY A 415 -15.75 13.60 -15.61
N ILE A 416 -15.30 12.74 -14.67
CA ILE A 416 -16.05 12.43 -13.44
C ILE A 416 -16.29 13.69 -12.59
N LEU A 417 -15.33 14.61 -12.56
CA LEU A 417 -15.38 15.87 -11.81
C LEU A 417 -15.43 17.08 -12.75
N ALA A 418 -15.77 16.88 -14.03
CA ALA A 418 -15.79 17.95 -15.02
C ALA A 418 -16.64 19.14 -14.53
N GLY A 419 -16.00 20.31 -14.43
CA GLY A 419 -16.66 21.56 -14.02
C GLY A 419 -16.88 21.72 -12.52
N ARG A 420 -16.59 20.70 -11.69
CA ARG A 420 -16.74 20.75 -10.24
C ARG A 420 -15.57 21.49 -9.60
N THR A 421 -15.85 22.36 -8.64
CA THR A 421 -14.84 23.11 -7.88
C THR A 421 -14.36 22.39 -6.62
N LEU A 422 -13.05 22.41 -6.37
CA LEU A 422 -12.42 21.69 -5.26
C LEU A 422 -11.57 22.58 -4.35
N ALA A 423 -11.70 22.37 -3.05
CA ALA A 423 -10.75 22.82 -2.03
C ALA A 423 -9.86 21.65 -1.58
N ILE A 424 -8.55 21.87 -1.52
CA ILE A 424 -7.58 20.87 -1.04
C ILE A 424 -7.14 21.25 0.36
N LYS A 425 -7.15 20.35 1.35
CA LYS A 425 -6.62 20.70 2.68
C LYS A 425 -5.15 21.09 2.60
N ASP A 426 -4.75 22.14 3.32
CA ASP A 426 -3.40 22.74 3.26
C ASP A 426 -2.29 21.89 3.92
N ASN A 427 -2.56 20.61 4.18
CA ASN A 427 -1.55 19.59 4.49
C ASN A 427 -1.26 18.63 3.33
N ILE A 428 -1.88 18.86 2.17
CA ILE A 428 -1.75 18.05 0.96
C ILE A 428 -1.04 18.93 -0.07
N SER A 429 0.11 18.47 -0.58
CA SER A 429 0.90 19.24 -1.54
C SER A 429 0.15 19.46 -2.84
N VAL A 430 0.04 20.73 -3.23
CA VAL A 430 -0.44 21.17 -4.55
C VAL A 430 0.72 21.89 -5.23
N GLY A 431 1.22 21.33 -6.32
CA GLY A 431 2.43 21.82 -6.99
C GLY A 431 2.32 23.30 -7.37
N GLY A 432 3.32 24.09 -7.01
CA GLY A 432 3.36 25.54 -7.26
C GLY A 432 2.64 26.40 -6.20
N LEU A 433 1.96 25.81 -5.21
CA LEU A 433 1.33 26.54 -4.11
C LEU A 433 2.14 26.42 -2.81
N PRO A 434 2.00 27.39 -1.87
CA PRO A 434 2.50 27.25 -0.51
C PRO A 434 1.82 26.10 0.22
N ILE A 435 2.55 25.44 1.13
CA ILE A 435 2.00 24.49 2.10
C ILE A 435 2.31 25.00 3.51
N THR A 436 1.29 25.38 4.27
CA THR A 436 1.49 26.02 5.59
C THR A 436 1.35 25.06 6.76
N LEU A 437 0.62 23.94 6.58
CA LEU A 437 0.21 23.04 7.67
C LEU A 437 -0.56 23.75 8.80
N GLY A 438 -1.15 24.93 8.56
CA GLY A 438 -1.73 25.78 9.60
C GLY A 438 -0.71 26.26 10.64
N ALA A 439 0.58 26.07 10.39
CA ALA A 439 1.66 26.42 11.30
C ALA A 439 2.27 27.78 10.92
N PRO A 440 2.95 28.47 11.85
CA PRO A 440 3.81 29.59 11.50
C PRO A 440 4.94 29.15 10.54
N PRO A 441 5.40 30.02 9.61
CA PRO A 441 6.45 29.67 8.64
C PRO A 441 7.72 29.12 9.29
N GLU A 442 8.07 29.60 10.48
CA GLU A 442 9.29 29.22 11.21
C GLU A 442 9.28 27.76 11.66
N LEU A 443 8.13 27.09 11.67
CA LEU A 443 8.03 25.67 12.01
C LEU A 443 8.15 24.73 10.81
N VAL A 444 7.97 25.26 9.61
CA VAL A 444 7.88 24.46 8.37
C VAL A 444 8.93 24.85 7.33
N SER A 445 9.79 25.81 7.64
CA SER A 445 10.81 26.33 6.74
C SER A 445 12.00 26.96 7.47
N GLU A 446 13.20 26.76 6.94
CA GLU A 446 14.41 27.46 7.40
C GLU A 446 14.52 28.90 6.90
N LYS A 447 13.74 29.30 5.90
CA LYS A 447 13.89 30.58 5.19
C LYS A 447 12.86 31.64 5.59
N SER A 448 12.12 31.43 6.68
CA SER A 448 11.04 32.28 7.22
C SER A 448 9.82 32.52 6.31
N ALA A 449 9.85 32.07 5.06
CA ALA A 449 8.70 32.01 4.17
C ALA A 449 8.14 30.58 4.08
N TYR A 450 6.85 30.43 3.81
CA TYR A 450 6.25 29.11 3.60
C TYR A 450 6.89 28.40 2.39
N PRO A 451 7.14 27.09 2.49
CA PRO A 451 7.69 26.33 1.38
C PRO A 451 6.67 26.21 0.24
N ILE A 452 7.15 26.29 -1.00
CA ILE A 452 6.36 26.02 -2.20
C ILE A 452 6.44 24.54 -2.53
N SER A 453 5.30 23.89 -2.63
CA SER A 453 5.20 22.48 -3.01
C SER A 453 5.76 22.25 -4.41
N GLN A 454 6.75 21.37 -4.53
CA GLN A 454 7.35 20.99 -5.81
C GLN A 454 6.63 19.82 -6.51
N ILE A 455 5.61 19.26 -5.84
CA ILE A 455 4.88 18.08 -6.28
C ILE A 455 3.39 18.31 -6.20
N ASP A 456 2.63 17.63 -7.05
CA ASP A 456 1.24 17.32 -6.77
C ASP A 456 1.19 16.02 -5.95
N ALA A 457 0.47 16.03 -4.83
CA ALA A 457 0.07 14.79 -4.17
C ALA A 457 -0.68 13.89 -5.17
N THR A 458 -0.59 12.56 -4.98
CA THR A 458 -1.20 11.60 -5.91
C THR A 458 -2.69 11.92 -6.13
N VAL A 459 -3.42 12.23 -5.05
CA VAL A 459 -4.84 12.60 -5.12
C VAL A 459 -5.08 13.90 -5.89
N VAL A 460 -4.20 14.91 -5.79
CA VAL A 460 -4.33 16.18 -6.53
C VAL A 460 -4.19 15.94 -8.03
N SER A 461 -3.21 15.13 -8.43
CA SER A 461 -3.05 14.71 -9.83
C SER A 461 -4.29 13.97 -10.35
N ARG A 462 -4.87 13.06 -9.56
CA ARG A 462 -6.09 12.33 -9.93
C ARG A 462 -7.30 13.24 -10.09
N LEU A 463 -7.49 14.20 -9.17
CA LEU A 463 -8.60 15.16 -9.21
C LEU A 463 -8.52 16.07 -10.44
N LEU A 464 -7.33 16.58 -10.77
CA LEU A 464 -7.09 17.36 -11.99
C LEU A 464 -7.35 16.51 -13.25
N ALA A 465 -6.81 15.29 -13.30
CA ALA A 465 -7.01 14.36 -14.41
C ALA A 465 -8.49 14.00 -14.64
N ALA A 466 -9.31 14.00 -13.58
CA ALA A 466 -10.75 13.77 -13.64
C ALA A 466 -11.59 15.00 -14.03
N GLY A 467 -10.94 16.12 -14.41
CA GLY A 467 -11.60 17.34 -14.87
C GLY A 467 -12.01 18.30 -13.74
N GLY A 468 -11.57 18.05 -12.50
CA GLY A 468 -11.83 18.92 -11.36
C GLY A 468 -11.07 20.26 -11.44
N ILE A 469 -11.69 21.31 -10.92
CA ILE A 469 -11.11 22.66 -10.85
C ILE A 469 -10.62 22.93 -9.43
N VAL A 470 -9.31 22.92 -9.20
CA VAL A 470 -8.73 23.21 -7.88
C VAL A 470 -8.71 24.73 -7.66
N LYS A 471 -9.48 25.19 -6.66
CA LYS A 471 -9.68 26.62 -6.36
C LYS A 471 -8.78 27.15 -5.24
N GLY A 472 -8.00 26.29 -4.60
CA GLY A 472 -7.05 26.69 -3.57
C GLY A 472 -6.80 25.60 -2.54
N THR A 473 -6.01 25.97 -1.54
CA THR A 473 -5.84 25.20 -0.31
C THR A 473 -6.68 25.77 0.83
N SER A 474 -7.30 24.89 1.60
CA SER A 474 -8.19 25.22 2.71
C SER A 474 -7.45 25.14 4.04
N THR A 475 -7.70 26.12 4.92
CA THR A 475 -7.08 26.23 6.24
C THR A 475 -7.25 24.94 7.02
N CYS A 476 -6.18 24.51 7.68
CA CYS A 476 -6.20 23.40 8.63
C CYS A 476 -5.59 23.83 9.96
N GLU A 477 -5.81 23.01 10.98
CA GLU A 477 -5.18 23.21 12.28
C GLU A 477 -3.66 23.07 12.19
N CYS A 478 -2.93 23.74 13.10
CA CYS A 478 -1.47 23.71 13.13
C CYS A 478 -0.95 22.28 13.28
N PHE A 479 -0.20 21.80 12.27
CA PHE A 479 0.22 20.41 12.11
C PHE A 479 -0.94 19.40 12.18
N CYS A 480 -2.13 19.80 11.78
CA CYS A 480 -3.36 19.01 11.90
C CYS A 480 -3.70 18.58 13.36
N ALA A 481 -3.06 19.18 14.38
CA ALA A 481 -3.00 18.68 15.75
C ALA A 481 -4.10 19.26 16.67
N SER A 482 -5.34 19.31 16.19
CA SER A 482 -6.50 19.71 17.00
C SER A 482 -7.81 19.20 16.38
N PRO A 483 -8.77 18.71 17.19
CA PRO A 483 -10.12 18.37 16.73
C PRO A 483 -11.06 19.58 16.67
N LEU A 484 -10.59 20.76 17.06
CA LEU A 484 -11.30 22.04 17.05
C LEU A 484 -10.57 23.06 16.17
N SER A 485 -11.22 24.16 15.81
CA SER A 485 -10.79 25.07 14.73
C SER A 485 -10.14 26.39 15.16
N PHE A 486 -9.26 26.39 16.17
CA PHE A 486 -8.69 27.63 16.75
C PHE A 486 -7.15 27.69 16.77
N THR A 487 -6.47 26.65 16.26
CA THR A 487 -5.02 26.48 16.42
C THR A 487 -4.22 26.87 15.19
N SER A 488 -4.87 27.14 14.04
CA SER A 488 -4.17 27.67 12.85
C SER A 488 -3.47 29.00 13.17
N ALA A 489 -2.27 29.17 12.62
CA ALA A 489 -1.51 30.42 12.69
C ALA A 489 -2.25 31.59 12.02
N SER A 490 -3.11 31.33 11.03
CA SER A 490 -3.95 32.35 10.39
C SER A 490 -5.12 32.82 11.27
N GLY A 491 -5.37 32.17 12.40
CA GLY A 491 -6.51 32.43 13.28
C GLY A 491 -7.56 31.31 13.24
N PRO A 492 -8.64 31.43 14.01
CA PRO A 492 -9.68 30.42 14.03
C PRO A 492 -10.43 30.33 12.69
N VAL A 493 -10.89 29.14 12.33
CA VAL A 493 -11.88 28.96 11.27
C VAL A 493 -13.27 29.01 11.90
N HIS A 494 -14.16 29.80 11.30
CA HIS A 494 -15.50 30.05 11.82
C HIS A 494 -16.54 29.13 11.19
N ASN A 495 -17.46 28.64 12.02
CA ASN A 495 -18.58 27.81 11.58
C ASN A 495 -19.52 28.62 10.67
N PRO A 496 -19.89 28.12 9.48
CA PRO A 496 -20.75 28.86 8.57
C PRO A 496 -22.20 29.01 9.08
N HIS A 497 -22.64 28.17 10.03
CA HIS A 497 -23.95 28.27 10.67
C HIS A 497 -23.98 29.32 11.79
N LEU A 498 -22.82 29.61 12.40
CA LEU A 498 -22.70 30.61 13.46
C LEU A 498 -21.24 31.10 13.60
N HIS A 499 -20.99 32.33 13.18
CA HIS A 499 -19.66 32.93 13.27
C HIS A 499 -19.17 32.99 14.73
N GLY A 500 -17.85 32.83 14.94
CA GLY A 500 -17.25 32.76 16.28
C GLY A 500 -17.31 31.36 16.94
N TYR A 501 -18.05 30.42 16.37
CA TYR A 501 -18.10 29.03 16.81
C TYR A 501 -17.15 28.16 15.99
N THR A 502 -16.79 27.00 16.55
CA THR A 502 -15.87 26.07 15.91
C THR A 502 -16.51 25.36 14.71
N SER A 503 -15.73 25.22 13.64
CA SER A 503 -16.03 24.33 12.52
C SER A 503 -15.58 22.89 12.77
N GLY A 504 -14.98 22.58 13.92
CA GLY A 504 -14.22 21.35 14.13
C GLY A 504 -12.90 21.33 13.37
N GLY A 505 -12.07 20.33 13.61
CA GLY A 505 -10.76 20.19 13.00
C GLY A 505 -10.33 18.74 12.80
N SER A 506 -9.26 18.48 12.04
CA SER A 506 -8.37 19.50 11.46
C SER A 506 -8.66 19.93 10.02
N SER A 507 -9.64 19.34 9.34
CA SER A 507 -10.08 19.78 7.98
C SER A 507 -11.12 20.91 8.07
N SER A 508 -10.86 21.87 8.96
CA SER A 508 -11.78 22.93 9.36
C SER A 508 -12.23 23.80 8.18
N GLY A 509 -11.27 24.32 7.41
CA GLY A 509 -11.54 25.11 6.21
C GLY A 509 -12.28 24.32 5.14
N SER A 510 -11.89 23.06 4.90
CA SER A 510 -12.50 22.18 3.89
C SER A 510 -14.01 22.02 4.12
N CYS A 511 -14.43 21.69 5.33
CA CYS A 511 -15.85 21.51 5.66
C CYS A 511 -16.61 22.84 5.69
N THR A 512 -16.01 23.94 6.16
CA THR A 512 -16.64 25.26 6.12
C THR A 512 -16.95 25.70 4.69
N LEU A 513 -16.01 25.53 3.75
CA LEU A 513 -16.17 25.96 2.36
C LEU A 513 -17.29 25.19 1.65
N VAL A 514 -17.33 23.87 1.83
CA VAL A 514 -18.39 23.02 1.27
C VAL A 514 -19.76 23.34 1.89
N ALA A 515 -19.82 23.51 3.22
CA ALA A 515 -21.06 23.86 3.88
C ALA A 515 -21.59 25.23 3.42
N ALA A 516 -20.73 26.26 3.39
CA ALA A 516 -21.08 27.60 2.96
C ALA A 516 -21.57 27.64 1.48
N HIS A 517 -21.00 26.79 0.62
CA HIS A 517 -21.43 26.63 -0.77
C HIS A 517 -22.87 26.13 -0.89
N SER A 518 -23.25 25.15 -0.05
CA SER A 518 -24.56 24.49 -0.11
C SER A 518 -25.70 25.24 0.58
N MET A 519 -25.39 26.25 1.39
CA MET A 519 -26.40 27.00 2.14
C MET A 519 -27.19 27.97 1.24
N PRO A 520 -28.46 28.29 1.55
CA PRO A 520 -29.24 29.31 0.83
C PRO A 520 -28.58 30.69 0.92
N PRO A 521 -28.67 31.60 -0.07
CA PRO A 521 -28.04 32.93 0.01
C PRO A 521 -28.40 33.66 1.32
N SER A 522 -27.40 34.13 2.06
CA SER A 522 -27.60 35.00 3.24
C SER A 522 -27.25 36.45 2.90
N GLY A 523 -27.89 37.41 3.58
CA GLY A 523 -27.63 38.84 3.39
C GLY A 523 -26.20 39.29 3.73
N ALA A 524 -25.44 38.49 4.49
CA ALA A 524 -23.99 38.64 4.63
C ALA A 524 -23.26 37.80 3.58
N GLY A 525 -22.27 38.40 2.90
CA GLY A 525 -21.46 37.74 1.88
C GLY A 525 -20.66 36.58 2.45
N ARG A 526 -20.62 35.45 1.73
CA ARG A 526 -19.91 34.22 2.13
C ARG A 526 -18.52 34.08 1.52
N GLY A 527 -18.09 35.08 0.76
CA GLY A 527 -16.89 35.02 -0.06
C GLY A 527 -16.95 33.89 -1.08
N ASP A 528 -15.77 33.55 -1.61
CA ASP A 528 -15.61 32.43 -2.52
C ASP A 528 -15.70 31.09 -1.77
N THR A 529 -16.35 30.10 -2.38
CA THR A 529 -16.53 28.76 -1.80
C THR A 529 -16.07 27.66 -2.76
N ALA A 530 -16.26 26.40 -2.40
CA ALA A 530 -16.02 25.24 -3.26
C ALA A 530 -17.09 24.17 -3.04
N GLU A 531 -17.49 23.50 -4.12
CA GLU A 531 -18.52 22.44 -4.07
C GLU A 531 -18.06 21.19 -3.34
N LEU A 532 -16.79 20.84 -3.53
CA LEU A 532 -16.17 19.62 -3.06
C LEU A 532 -14.89 19.95 -2.31
N ALA A 533 -14.50 19.11 -1.37
CA ALA A 533 -13.19 19.22 -0.74
C ALA A 533 -12.60 17.85 -0.42
N ILE A 534 -11.28 17.82 -0.23
CA ILE A 534 -10.59 16.68 0.37
C ILE A 534 -9.91 17.11 1.66
N GLY A 535 -9.97 16.24 2.66
CA GLY A 535 -9.32 16.44 3.95
C GLY A 535 -8.42 15.27 4.33
N SER A 536 -7.78 15.41 5.48
CA SER A 536 -7.03 14.32 6.14
C SER A 536 -7.66 14.00 7.50
N ASP A 537 -7.64 12.73 7.89
CA ASP A 537 -8.30 12.19 9.08
C ASP A 537 -7.38 11.25 9.87
N GLN A 538 -6.88 11.74 11.02
CA GLN A 538 -6.00 11.00 11.95
C GLN A 538 -6.72 10.46 13.18
N ALA A 539 -7.77 11.18 13.60
CA ALA A 539 -8.54 10.90 14.80
C ALA A 539 -10.01 11.33 14.65
N GLY A 540 -10.48 11.62 13.43
CA GLY A 540 -11.77 12.26 13.15
C GLY A 540 -11.66 13.52 12.29
N SER A 541 -10.49 13.88 11.77
CA SER A 541 -10.26 15.20 11.18
C SER A 541 -11.00 15.49 9.86
N VAL A 542 -11.66 14.51 9.25
CA VAL A 542 -12.66 14.74 8.18
C VAL A 542 -14.07 14.70 8.77
N ARG A 543 -14.35 13.74 9.65
CA ARG A 543 -15.69 13.45 10.18
C ARG A 543 -16.19 14.47 11.20
N ILE A 544 -15.35 14.87 12.16
CA ILE A 544 -15.67 15.87 13.20
C ILE A 544 -16.05 17.22 12.57
N PRO A 545 -15.23 17.84 11.68
CA PRO A 545 -15.62 19.09 11.07
C PRO A 545 -16.82 18.94 10.14
N ALA A 546 -16.98 17.79 9.49
CA ALA A 546 -18.18 17.50 8.72
C ALA A 546 -19.45 17.47 9.60
N SER A 547 -19.36 16.91 10.81
CA SER A 547 -20.43 16.93 11.82
C SER A 547 -20.80 18.34 12.23
N TYR A 548 -19.81 19.17 12.58
CA TYR A 548 -20.07 20.55 13.05
C TYR A 548 -20.53 21.50 11.94
N CYS A 549 -20.12 21.27 10.69
CA CYS A 549 -20.54 22.08 9.54
C CYS A 549 -21.78 21.52 8.83
N GLY A 550 -22.26 20.33 9.18
CA GLY A 550 -23.48 19.75 8.62
C GLY A 550 -23.32 19.26 7.18
N VAL A 551 -22.18 18.65 6.86
CA VAL A 551 -21.87 18.07 5.54
C VAL A 551 -21.47 16.60 5.67
N TYR A 552 -21.39 15.88 4.54
CA TYR A 552 -20.86 14.52 4.53
C TYR A 552 -19.34 14.56 4.55
N GLY A 553 -18.74 13.66 5.34
CA GLY A 553 -17.31 13.50 5.40
C GLY A 553 -16.97 12.03 5.62
N LEU A 554 -16.32 11.40 4.65
CA LEU A 554 -15.93 10.00 4.71
C LEU A 554 -14.44 9.90 5.04
N LYS A 555 -14.11 9.14 6.08
CA LYS A 555 -12.79 8.54 6.26
C LYS A 555 -12.82 7.14 5.62
N PRO A 556 -12.19 6.94 4.46
CA PRO A 556 -12.22 5.65 3.77
C PRO A 556 -11.51 4.54 4.57
N THR A 557 -11.58 3.30 4.10
CA THR A 557 -10.76 2.20 4.61
C THR A 557 -9.28 2.57 4.57
N PHE A 558 -8.53 2.20 5.62
CA PHE A 558 -7.07 2.43 5.65
C PHE A 558 -6.38 1.78 4.45
N GLY A 559 -5.59 2.56 3.72
CA GLY A 559 -4.88 2.08 2.53
C GLY A 559 -5.71 2.07 1.23
N LEU A 560 -6.98 2.52 1.24
CA LEU A 560 -7.78 2.64 0.00
C LEU A 560 -7.37 3.86 -0.83
N VAL A 561 -7.15 5.00 -0.17
CA VAL A 561 -6.69 6.26 -0.78
C VAL A 561 -5.23 6.48 -0.41
N PRO A 562 -4.32 6.75 -1.37
CA PRO A 562 -2.92 7.01 -1.08
C PRO A 562 -2.76 8.32 -0.29
N TYR A 563 -1.86 8.31 0.69
CA TYR A 563 -1.45 9.45 1.48
C TYR A 563 -0.21 10.16 0.89
N THR A 564 0.34 9.67 -0.22
CA THR A 564 1.51 10.24 -0.93
C THR A 564 1.34 11.72 -1.23
N GLY A 565 2.30 12.53 -0.75
CA GLY A 565 2.32 13.98 -0.91
C GLY A 565 1.50 14.74 0.13
N ALA A 566 0.92 14.09 1.13
CA ALA A 566 0.36 14.74 2.30
C ALA A 566 1.32 14.66 3.50
N ALA A 567 1.35 15.71 4.33
CA ALA A 567 2.12 15.70 5.57
C ALA A 567 1.53 14.66 6.56
N SER A 568 2.40 13.76 7.02
CA SER A 568 2.05 12.62 7.88
C SER A 568 2.07 13.00 9.35
N MET A 569 1.08 12.55 10.12
CA MET A 569 1.13 12.63 11.58
C MET A 569 1.63 11.31 12.18
N SER A 570 1.19 10.19 11.62
CA SER A 570 1.71 8.86 11.91
C SER A 570 1.16 7.89 10.86
N PRO A 571 2.01 7.11 10.17
CA PRO A 571 1.57 6.22 9.11
C PRO A 571 0.45 5.25 9.51
N MET A 572 0.36 4.86 10.79
CA MET A 572 -0.67 3.96 11.30
C MET A 572 -2.10 4.53 11.20
N ILE A 573 -2.24 5.85 11.20
CA ILE A 573 -3.54 6.52 11.40
C ILE A 573 -3.84 7.58 10.35
N ASP A 574 -2.99 7.76 9.34
CA ASP A 574 -3.17 8.76 8.30
C ASP A 574 -4.16 8.28 7.22
N HIS A 575 -5.25 9.04 7.04
CA HIS A 575 -6.23 8.82 5.97
C HIS A 575 -6.46 10.12 5.20
N LEU A 576 -6.68 10.06 3.89
CA LEU A 576 -7.30 11.14 3.11
C LEU A 576 -8.75 10.78 2.81
N GLY A 577 -9.64 11.77 2.87
CA GLY A 577 -11.08 11.53 2.78
C GLY A 577 -11.85 12.60 2.02
N PRO A 578 -12.91 12.23 1.29
CA PRO A 578 -13.76 13.19 0.58
C PRO A 578 -14.76 13.90 1.51
N ILE A 579 -15.07 15.15 1.16
CA ILE A 579 -16.03 16.02 1.83
C ILE A 579 -16.96 16.63 0.77
N ALA A 580 -18.27 16.50 0.96
CA ALA A 580 -19.28 17.06 0.06
C ALA A 580 -20.60 17.33 0.80
N SER A 581 -21.46 18.17 0.22
CA SER A 581 -22.82 18.41 0.72
C SER A 581 -23.83 17.31 0.36
N ASP A 582 -23.44 16.39 -0.53
CA ASP A 582 -24.28 15.28 -1.01
C ASP A 582 -23.45 14.00 -1.23
N LEU A 583 -24.13 12.86 -1.27
CA LEU A 583 -23.50 11.54 -1.44
C LEU A 583 -22.89 11.35 -2.83
N GLY A 584 -23.44 11.98 -3.87
CA GLY A 584 -22.90 11.91 -5.22
C GLY A 584 -21.49 12.52 -5.31
N GLY A 585 -21.26 13.64 -4.62
CA GLY A 585 -19.96 14.28 -4.45
C GLY A 585 -18.98 13.41 -3.67
N VAL A 586 -19.41 12.79 -2.56
CA VAL A 586 -18.59 11.85 -1.79
C VAL A 586 -18.17 10.65 -2.65
N ALA A 587 -19.12 10.02 -3.35
CA ALA A 587 -18.85 8.87 -4.20
C ALA A 587 -17.94 9.22 -5.38
N ALA A 588 -18.14 10.38 -6.01
CA ALA A 588 -17.32 10.85 -7.12
C ALA A 588 -15.87 11.12 -6.69
N LEU A 589 -15.68 11.79 -5.56
CA LEU A 589 -14.35 12.01 -5.00
C LEU A 589 -13.67 10.69 -4.62
N LEU A 590 -14.38 9.78 -3.93
CA LEU A 590 -13.80 8.49 -3.53
C LEU A 590 -13.35 7.66 -4.74
N GLU A 591 -14.19 7.57 -5.78
CA GLU A 591 -13.89 6.87 -7.03
C GLU A 591 -12.64 7.43 -7.73
N VAL A 592 -12.44 8.76 -7.70
CA VAL A 592 -11.26 9.40 -8.30
C VAL A 592 -10.03 9.28 -7.40
N MET A 593 -10.19 9.36 -6.08
CA MET A 593 -9.07 9.38 -5.13
C MET A 593 -8.50 8.00 -4.86
N ALA A 594 -9.32 6.93 -4.88
CA ALA A 594 -8.93 5.59 -4.47
C ALA A 594 -7.97 4.89 -5.45
N GLY A 595 -7.27 3.88 -4.94
CA GLY A 595 -6.48 2.94 -5.75
C GLY A 595 -4.96 3.08 -5.56
N TYR A 596 -4.25 1.96 -5.63
CA TYR A 596 -2.82 1.82 -5.39
C TYR A 596 -2.00 2.79 -6.26
N ASP A 597 -1.01 3.45 -5.66
CA ASP A 597 -0.14 4.41 -6.37
C ASP A 597 1.31 3.97 -6.55
N GLY A 598 1.72 2.87 -5.92
CA GLY A 598 3.09 2.35 -6.01
C GLY A 598 4.11 3.08 -5.13
N ILE A 599 3.69 4.05 -4.31
CA ILE A 599 4.58 4.91 -3.51
C ILE A 599 4.25 4.81 -2.01
N ASP A 600 2.96 4.82 -1.65
CA ASP A 600 2.53 4.84 -0.25
C ASP A 600 2.63 3.45 0.41
N SER A 601 3.48 3.33 1.41
CA SER A 601 3.67 2.10 2.19
C SER A 601 2.48 1.73 3.08
N ARG A 602 1.50 2.63 3.25
CA ARG A 602 0.22 2.34 3.94
C ARG A 602 -0.70 1.46 3.11
N MET A 603 -0.51 1.46 1.79
CA MET A 603 -1.32 0.65 0.87
C MET A 603 -0.81 -0.79 0.88
N THR A 604 -1.74 -1.72 1.07
CA THR A 604 -1.42 -3.14 1.29
C THR A 604 -1.80 -3.96 0.07
N PRO A 605 -1.51 -5.27 0.02
CA PRO A 605 -2.01 -6.14 -1.06
C PRO A 605 -3.55 -6.16 -1.21
N GLU A 606 -4.31 -5.71 -0.20
CA GLU A 606 -5.77 -5.57 -0.27
C GLU A 606 -6.22 -4.29 -1.02
N SER A 607 -5.31 -3.31 -1.18
CA SER A 607 -5.60 -2.07 -1.89
C SER A 607 -5.83 -2.34 -3.38
N PRO A 608 -6.96 -1.90 -3.97
CA PRO A 608 -7.23 -2.16 -5.38
C PRO A 608 -6.25 -1.42 -6.27
N LEU A 609 -5.85 -2.03 -7.39
CA LEU A 609 -5.19 -1.29 -8.45
C LEU A 609 -6.17 -0.25 -9.03
N LEU A 610 -5.66 0.81 -9.68
CA LEU A 610 -6.49 1.87 -10.26
C LEU A 610 -7.64 1.36 -11.14
N GLY A 611 -7.39 0.36 -11.99
CA GLY A 611 -8.40 -0.26 -12.85
C GLY A 611 -9.40 -1.19 -12.15
N GLN A 612 -9.23 -1.41 -10.84
CA GLN A 612 -10.05 -2.28 -9.98
C GLN A 612 -10.76 -1.50 -8.88
N VAL A 613 -10.64 -0.18 -8.86
CA VAL A 613 -11.39 0.68 -7.95
C VAL A 613 -12.89 0.49 -8.22
N LYS A 614 -13.68 0.29 -7.16
CA LYS A 614 -15.12 0.15 -7.26
C LYS A 614 -15.73 1.41 -7.90
N PRO A 615 -16.72 1.28 -8.81
CA PRO A 615 -17.39 2.43 -9.41
C PRO A 615 -18.43 3.01 -8.42
N TYR A 616 -17.96 3.65 -7.36
CA TYR A 616 -18.80 4.10 -6.23
C TYR A 616 -19.98 4.97 -6.66
N ARG A 617 -19.85 5.79 -7.71
CA ARG A 617 -20.97 6.59 -8.23
C ARG A 617 -22.06 5.71 -8.82
N GLN A 618 -21.68 4.71 -9.62
CA GLN A 618 -22.63 3.79 -10.22
C GLN A 618 -23.31 2.95 -9.14
N ILE A 619 -22.55 2.45 -8.17
CA ILE A 619 -23.09 1.69 -7.03
C ILE A 619 -24.14 2.51 -6.29
N LEU A 620 -23.85 3.79 -5.99
CA LEU A 620 -24.81 4.69 -5.35
C LEU A 620 -26.07 4.89 -6.23
N GLN A 621 -25.91 5.17 -7.52
CA GLN A 621 -27.02 5.38 -8.45
C GLN A 621 -27.93 4.16 -8.59
N ASP A 622 -27.32 2.97 -8.69
CA ASP A 622 -28.04 1.70 -8.79
C ASP A 622 -28.83 1.44 -7.50
N PHE A 623 -28.20 1.66 -6.35
CA PHE A 623 -28.85 1.48 -5.04
C PHE A 623 -29.98 2.50 -4.83
N GLU A 624 -29.78 3.77 -5.15
CA GLU A 624 -30.85 4.78 -5.08
C GLU A 624 -32.02 4.45 -6.02
N SER A 625 -31.75 3.87 -7.20
CA SER A 625 -32.80 3.41 -8.13
C SER A 625 -33.59 2.22 -7.58
N GLN A 626 -32.92 1.27 -6.91
CA GLN A 626 -33.57 0.16 -6.19
C GLN A 626 -34.45 0.70 -5.04
N LEU A 627 -33.93 1.68 -4.30
CA LEU A 627 -34.66 2.35 -3.23
C LEU A 627 -35.92 3.07 -3.72
N VAL A 628 -35.94 3.64 -4.93
CA VAL A 628 -37.13 4.31 -5.51
C VAL A 628 -38.17 3.32 -6.03
N SER A 629 -37.72 2.22 -6.63
CA SER A 629 -38.60 1.22 -7.24
C SER A 629 -39.20 0.24 -6.24
N ASP A 630 -38.82 0.33 -4.96
CA ASP A 630 -39.03 -0.70 -3.93
C ASP A 630 -38.65 -2.11 -4.44
N ALA A 631 -37.73 -2.17 -5.41
CA ALA A 631 -37.25 -3.40 -5.99
C ALA A 631 -36.39 -4.13 -4.95
N TYR A 632 -36.71 -5.41 -4.80
CA TYR A 632 -36.20 -6.40 -3.84
C TYR A 632 -34.84 -6.08 -3.20
N ILE A 633 -34.85 -5.78 -1.89
CA ILE A 633 -33.68 -5.99 -1.03
C ILE A 633 -33.85 -7.40 -0.45
N ASP A 634 -32.95 -8.33 -0.79
CA ASP A 634 -33.05 -9.77 -0.46
C ASP A 634 -33.26 -10.04 1.05
N ARG A 635 -32.79 -9.14 1.90
CA ARG A 635 -33.06 -9.11 3.35
C ARG A 635 -33.09 -7.67 3.87
N PRO A 636 -33.83 -7.39 4.96
CA PRO A 636 -33.71 -6.10 5.65
C PRO A 636 -32.26 -5.79 6.04
N TRP A 637 -31.84 -4.54 5.84
CA TRP A 637 -30.57 -4.05 6.38
C TRP A 637 -30.62 -4.11 7.91
N ARG A 638 -29.52 -4.51 8.54
CA ARG A 638 -29.36 -4.53 10.00
C ARG A 638 -28.41 -3.43 10.40
N VAL A 639 -28.90 -2.45 11.16
CA VAL A 639 -28.15 -1.27 11.61
C VAL A 639 -27.89 -1.38 13.11
N GLY A 640 -26.62 -1.45 13.49
CA GLY A 640 -26.20 -1.60 14.88
C GLY A 640 -25.94 -0.27 15.59
N ILE A 641 -26.76 0.10 16.58
CA ILE A 641 -26.45 1.18 17.50
C ILE A 641 -25.35 0.71 18.46
N LEU A 642 -24.13 1.25 18.32
CA LEU A 642 -23.00 0.86 19.16
C LEU A 642 -23.16 1.46 20.56
N THR A 643 -23.57 0.64 21.52
CA THR A 643 -24.04 1.07 22.83
C THR A 643 -23.01 1.90 23.60
N GLU A 644 -21.75 1.46 23.59
CA GLU A 644 -20.64 2.12 24.28
C GLU A 644 -20.41 3.55 23.80
N SER A 645 -20.63 3.83 22.51
CA SER A 645 -20.32 5.12 21.86
C SER A 645 -21.16 6.30 22.35
N PHE A 646 -22.29 6.02 23.01
CA PHE A 646 -23.16 7.03 23.61
C PHE A 646 -22.81 7.33 25.07
N SER A 647 -21.83 6.62 25.62
CA SER A 647 -21.39 6.73 27.03
C SER A 647 -19.91 7.11 27.16
N VAL A 648 -19.25 7.44 26.04
CA VAL A 648 -17.88 7.95 26.08
C VAL A 648 -17.86 9.40 26.60
N ALA A 649 -16.72 9.82 27.13
CA ALA A 649 -16.57 11.14 27.74
C ALA A 649 -16.94 12.27 26.77
N GLY A 650 -17.76 13.21 27.26
CA GLY A 650 -18.11 14.45 26.56
C GLY A 650 -19.38 14.41 25.72
N VAL A 651 -19.95 13.23 25.42
CA VAL A 651 -21.20 13.13 24.64
C VAL A 651 -22.35 13.76 25.41
N SER A 652 -22.98 14.79 24.85
CA SER A 652 -24.14 15.45 25.45
C SER A 652 -25.40 14.60 25.28
N ASP A 653 -26.31 14.67 26.27
CA ASP A 653 -27.60 13.97 26.23
C ASP A 653 -28.41 14.33 24.98
N GLU A 654 -28.35 15.60 24.57
CA GLU A 654 -29.04 16.10 23.39
C GLU A 654 -28.51 15.48 22.09
N VAL A 655 -27.19 15.39 21.92
CA VAL A 655 -26.58 14.74 20.76
C VAL A 655 -26.88 13.25 20.78
N ALA A 656 -26.73 12.59 21.93
CA ALA A 656 -27.03 11.17 22.08
C ALA A 656 -28.49 10.86 21.72
N ALA A 657 -29.44 11.63 22.25
CA ALA A 657 -30.86 11.47 21.97
C ALA A 657 -31.17 11.73 20.49
N THR A 658 -30.61 12.79 19.91
CA THR A 658 -30.83 13.15 18.50
C THR A 658 -30.32 12.06 17.57
N VAL A 659 -29.10 11.57 17.78
CA VAL A 659 -28.51 10.51 16.94
C VAL A 659 -29.28 9.20 17.09
N ARG A 660 -29.60 8.76 18.32
CA ARG A 660 -30.39 7.52 18.52
C ARG A 660 -31.75 7.60 17.86
N ARG A 661 -32.46 8.73 18.03
CA ARG A 661 -33.77 8.95 17.45
C ARG A 661 -33.69 8.97 15.92
N ALA A 662 -32.81 9.79 15.34
CA ALA A 662 -32.66 9.91 13.90
C ALA A 662 -32.31 8.55 13.26
N ALA A 663 -31.35 7.82 13.82
CA ALA A 663 -30.99 6.49 13.35
C ALA A 663 -32.19 5.53 13.43
N THR A 664 -32.87 5.49 14.58
CA THR A 664 -33.98 4.56 14.79
C THR A 664 -35.17 4.87 13.86
N GLU A 665 -35.57 6.12 13.76
CA GLU A 665 -36.74 6.52 12.98
C GLU A 665 -36.47 6.39 11.48
N ALA A 666 -35.37 6.96 10.97
CA ALA A 666 -35.10 6.98 9.53
C ALA A 666 -34.82 5.58 8.98
N PHE A 667 -33.95 4.80 9.62
CA PHE A 667 -33.65 3.44 9.13
C PHE A 667 -34.88 2.53 9.19
N LYS A 668 -35.70 2.59 10.25
CA LYS A 668 -36.94 1.82 10.31
C LYS A 668 -37.96 2.26 9.27
N ALA A 669 -38.11 3.57 9.03
CA ALA A 669 -38.98 4.08 7.98
C ALA A 669 -38.55 3.57 6.60
N ALA A 670 -37.25 3.39 6.38
CA ALA A 670 -36.69 2.81 5.16
C ALA A 670 -36.70 1.26 5.14
N GLY A 671 -37.29 0.59 6.13
CA GLY A 671 -37.45 -0.87 6.17
C GLY A 671 -36.28 -1.66 6.78
N ALA A 672 -35.32 -0.99 7.44
CA ALA A 672 -34.20 -1.64 8.11
C ALA A 672 -34.54 -2.07 9.56
N GLU A 673 -33.88 -3.12 10.03
CA GLU A 673 -33.84 -3.50 11.43
C GLU A 673 -32.78 -2.65 12.16
N VAL A 674 -33.15 -2.05 13.29
CA VAL A 674 -32.23 -1.28 14.13
C VAL A 674 -32.06 -2.01 15.46
N VAL A 675 -30.84 -2.45 15.75
CA VAL A 675 -30.50 -3.27 16.92
C VAL A 675 -29.42 -2.60 17.77
N ASN A 676 -29.37 -2.88 19.06
CA ASN A 676 -28.23 -2.47 19.88
C ASN A 676 -27.11 -3.50 19.73
N VAL A 677 -25.89 -3.01 19.52
CA VAL A 677 -24.67 -3.82 19.48
C VAL A 677 -23.75 -3.36 20.62
N SER A 678 -23.03 -4.30 21.23
CA SER A 678 -22.05 -4.00 22.27
C SER A 678 -20.66 -4.41 21.81
N VAL A 679 -19.73 -3.45 21.86
CA VAL A 679 -18.29 -3.68 21.73
C VAL A 679 -17.63 -3.00 22.92
N PRO A 680 -17.47 -3.70 24.07
CA PRO A 680 -16.95 -3.09 25.30
C PRO A 680 -15.60 -2.38 25.12
N MET A 681 -14.74 -2.93 24.26
CA MET A 681 -13.43 -2.36 23.91
C MET A 681 -13.51 -0.98 23.25
N HIS A 682 -14.67 -0.55 22.73
CA HIS A 682 -14.84 0.80 22.21
C HIS A 682 -14.47 1.86 23.24
N ARG A 683 -14.75 1.62 24.54
CA ARG A 683 -14.34 2.52 25.64
C ARG A 683 -12.83 2.60 25.83
N GLU A 684 -12.11 1.52 25.51
CA GLU A 684 -10.64 1.51 25.51
C GLU A 684 -10.05 2.11 24.24
N GLY A 685 -10.83 2.26 23.17
CA GLY A 685 -10.37 2.70 21.85
C GLY A 685 -9.49 3.96 21.87
N PRO A 686 -9.90 5.05 22.55
CA PRO A 686 -9.08 6.25 22.67
C PRO A 686 -7.77 6.05 23.43
N ILE A 687 -7.76 5.16 24.43
CA ILE A 687 -6.58 4.80 25.21
C ILE A 687 -5.61 4.02 24.31
N VAL A 688 -6.12 3.02 23.57
CA VAL A 688 -5.36 2.22 22.62
C VAL A 688 -4.76 3.10 21.52
N TRP A 689 -5.56 3.98 20.92
CA TRP A 689 -5.08 4.97 19.94
C TRP A 689 -3.94 5.80 20.52
N THR A 690 -4.15 6.41 21.71
CA THR A 690 -3.17 7.29 22.35
C THR A 690 -1.85 6.55 22.63
N ALA A 691 -1.92 5.37 23.24
CA ALA A 691 -0.74 4.60 23.60
C ALA A 691 0.01 4.03 22.38
N ALA A 692 -0.69 3.77 21.27
CA ALA A 692 -0.10 3.24 20.05
C ALA A 692 0.59 4.31 19.19
N THR A 693 0.16 5.58 19.31
CA THR A 693 0.59 6.64 18.40
C THR A 693 1.44 7.72 19.07
N ARG A 694 1.12 8.16 20.30
CA ARG A 694 1.84 9.25 20.98
C ARG A 694 3.34 9.01 21.17
N PRO A 695 3.83 7.78 21.44
CA PRO A 695 5.27 7.54 21.62
C PRO A 695 6.14 7.85 20.40
N SER A 696 5.56 7.96 19.20
CA SER A 696 6.28 8.19 17.94
C SER A 696 5.67 9.28 17.05
N MET A 697 4.57 9.92 17.48
CA MET A 697 3.80 10.85 16.65
C MET A 697 4.57 12.10 16.24
N SER A 698 5.29 12.77 17.16
CA SER A 698 5.98 14.01 16.79
C SER A 698 7.10 13.79 15.77
N ARG A 699 7.74 12.61 15.76
CA ARG A 699 8.78 12.23 14.77
C ARG A 699 8.32 12.46 13.33
N TRP A 700 7.14 11.96 13.01
CA TRP A 700 6.50 12.12 11.70
C TRP A 700 5.91 13.52 11.53
N LEU A 701 5.24 14.02 12.57
CA LEU A 701 4.43 15.22 12.46
C LEU A 701 5.25 16.51 12.30
N CYS A 702 6.23 16.74 13.18
CA CYS A 702 6.91 18.04 13.28
C CYS A 702 8.43 17.96 13.47
N GLN A 703 9.03 16.77 13.51
CA GLN A 703 10.50 16.62 13.61
C GLN A 703 11.18 16.35 12.26
N GLY A 704 10.43 15.97 11.23
CA GLY A 704 11.03 15.52 9.95
C GLY A 704 11.84 14.23 10.09
N LYS A 705 11.54 13.38 11.07
CA LYS A 705 12.27 12.15 11.38
C LYS A 705 11.38 10.93 11.12
N PRO A 706 11.24 10.48 9.86
CA PRO A 706 10.50 9.25 9.58
C PRO A 706 11.17 8.05 10.27
N ASP A 707 10.36 7.10 10.74
CA ASP A 707 10.84 5.82 11.27
C ASP A 707 11.20 4.84 10.13
N GLY A 708 11.70 3.65 10.44
CA GLY A 708 12.28 2.66 9.53
C GLY A 708 11.36 2.05 8.44
N HIS A 709 10.25 2.69 8.09
CA HIS A 709 9.39 2.32 6.96
C HIS A 709 9.63 3.24 5.76
N LEU A 710 9.86 2.63 4.58
CA LEU A 710 9.97 3.38 3.32
C LEU A 710 8.76 4.29 3.16
N SER A 711 9.00 5.60 3.12
CA SER A 711 7.96 6.62 3.08
C SER A 711 8.44 7.79 2.21
N TYR A 712 7.54 8.28 1.35
CA TYR A 712 7.79 9.49 0.58
C TYR A 712 7.28 10.71 1.37
N VAL A 713 8.13 11.23 2.25
CA VAL A 713 7.84 12.47 3.00
C VAL A 713 8.10 13.65 2.06
N PRO A 714 7.20 14.65 1.97
CA PRO A 714 7.40 15.77 1.05
C PRO A 714 8.68 16.57 1.38
N ALA A 715 9.66 16.51 0.49
CA ALA A 715 11.00 17.07 0.72
C ALA A 715 11.06 18.60 0.90
N HIS A 716 10.03 19.32 0.44
CA HIS A 716 9.94 20.77 0.62
C HIS A 716 9.57 21.17 2.06
N LEU A 717 9.23 20.22 2.94
CA LEU A 717 8.99 20.48 4.36
C LEU A 717 10.31 20.33 5.13
N GLU A 718 10.91 21.46 5.47
CA GLU A 718 12.14 21.54 6.27
C GLU A 718 11.75 21.86 7.72
N ALA A 719 11.38 20.83 8.49
CA ALA A 719 11.00 21.01 9.88
C ALA A 719 12.21 21.45 10.72
N ARG A 720 12.10 22.59 11.41
CA ARG A 720 13.14 23.05 12.34
C ARG A 720 13.10 22.24 13.63
N TRP A 721 14.08 21.37 13.84
CA TRP A 721 14.19 20.52 15.03
C TRP A 721 15.62 20.43 15.57
N PRO A 722 15.85 20.47 16.91
CA PRO A 722 14.87 20.63 17.99
C PRO A 722 14.23 22.03 18.01
N PRO A 723 13.03 22.19 18.62
CA PRO A 723 12.35 23.48 18.64
C PRO A 723 13.12 24.47 19.53
N SER A 724 13.24 25.72 19.09
CA SER A 724 13.82 26.78 19.93
C SER A 724 12.88 27.18 21.08
N GLN A 725 13.38 27.95 22.03
CA GLN A 725 12.57 28.46 23.14
C GLN A 725 11.43 29.37 22.65
N GLU A 726 11.66 30.12 21.58
CA GLU A 726 10.68 30.99 20.91
C GLU A 726 9.60 30.16 20.22
N VAL A 727 9.99 29.08 19.53
CA VAL A 727 9.05 28.11 18.94
C VAL A 727 8.18 27.49 20.02
N TYR A 728 8.78 27.05 21.13
CA TYR A 728 8.03 26.48 22.25
C TYR A 728 7.03 27.47 22.87
N LYS A 729 7.45 28.73 23.06
CA LYS A 729 6.58 29.80 23.54
C LYS A 729 5.39 30.00 22.60
N SER A 730 5.65 30.10 21.30
CA SER A 730 4.63 30.23 20.25
C SER A 730 3.65 29.06 20.26
N LEU A 731 4.14 27.82 20.35
CA LEU A 731 3.29 26.63 20.45
C LEU A 731 2.42 26.65 21.70
N THR A 732 2.96 27.04 22.85
CA THR A 732 2.19 27.12 24.10
C THR A 732 1.08 28.18 24.01
N GLU A 733 1.37 29.32 23.38
CA GLU A 733 0.41 30.41 23.18
C GLU A 733 -0.65 30.07 22.12
N THR A 734 -0.30 29.36 21.05
CA THR A 734 -1.17 29.19 19.88
C THR A 734 -1.77 27.78 19.76
N ASN A 735 -0.99 26.74 20.05
CA ASN A 735 -1.36 25.33 19.91
C ASN A 735 -0.76 24.45 21.03
N PRO A 736 -1.27 24.55 22.28
CA PRO A 736 -0.75 23.75 23.39
C PRO A 736 -0.92 22.24 23.18
N ALA A 737 -1.82 21.81 22.29
CA ALA A 737 -1.98 20.40 21.96
C ALA A 737 -0.72 19.84 21.30
N LEU A 738 -0.10 20.57 20.35
CA LEU A 738 1.15 20.15 19.70
C LEU A 738 2.33 20.05 20.68
N ALA A 739 2.45 21.01 21.60
CA ALA A 739 3.45 20.94 22.67
C ALA A 739 3.27 19.67 23.53
N ASN A 740 2.03 19.31 23.86
CA ASN A 740 1.73 18.07 24.57
C ASN A 740 2.11 16.80 23.77
N ILE A 741 2.00 16.81 22.43
CA ILE A 741 2.45 15.68 21.58
C ILE A 741 3.95 15.47 21.73
N ILE A 742 4.71 16.57 21.60
CA ILE A 742 6.17 16.58 21.71
C ILE A 742 6.60 16.04 23.08
N PHE A 743 5.99 16.53 24.16
CA PHE A 743 6.29 16.04 25.50
C PHE A 743 5.86 14.59 25.74
N SER A 744 4.75 14.15 25.14
CA SER A 744 4.29 12.76 25.26
C SER A 744 5.29 11.78 24.66
N GLU A 745 5.89 12.11 23.50
CA GLU A 745 6.95 11.29 22.90
C GLU A 745 8.16 11.19 23.84
N GLN A 746 8.68 12.34 24.28
CA GLN A 746 9.88 12.39 25.14
C GLN A 746 9.65 11.70 26.49
N PHE A 747 8.43 11.84 27.04
CA PHE A 747 8.01 11.14 28.24
C PHE A 747 8.00 9.63 28.02
N ALA A 748 7.39 9.15 26.93
CA ALA A 748 7.32 7.73 26.62
C ALA A 748 8.72 7.12 26.43
N GLN A 749 9.61 7.80 25.71
CA GLN A 749 10.99 7.31 25.48
C GLN A 749 11.80 7.16 26.77
N LYS A 750 11.60 8.05 27.76
CA LYS A 750 12.39 8.06 28.99
C LYS A 750 11.78 7.27 30.13
N PHE A 751 10.45 7.25 30.24
CA PHE A 751 9.75 6.78 31.45
C PHE A 751 8.81 5.60 31.20
N ALA A 752 8.44 5.30 29.95
CA ALA A 752 7.64 4.11 29.67
C ALA A 752 8.52 2.86 29.62
N PRO A 753 8.04 1.70 30.12
CA PRO A 753 8.79 0.46 30.03
C PRO A 753 8.95 0.02 28.56
N PRO A 754 10.10 -0.59 28.20
CA PRO A 754 10.29 -1.17 26.88
C PRO A 754 9.14 -2.12 26.50
N GLY A 755 8.67 -2.03 25.26
CA GLY A 755 7.60 -2.88 24.74
C GLY A 755 6.17 -2.45 25.08
N LEU A 756 5.94 -1.35 25.82
CA LEU A 756 4.59 -0.81 26.03
C LEU A 756 3.93 -0.39 24.72
N GLU A 757 4.64 0.33 23.85
CA GLU A 757 4.14 0.71 22.53
C GLU A 757 3.81 -0.53 21.68
N ALA A 758 4.68 -1.54 21.69
CA ALA A 758 4.42 -2.82 21.01
C ALA A 758 3.17 -3.53 21.57
N LYS A 759 2.92 -3.44 22.89
CA LYS A 759 1.67 -3.93 23.51
C LYS A 759 0.47 -3.12 23.02
N ALA A 760 0.57 -1.80 22.93
CA ALA A 760 -0.48 -0.95 22.40
C ALA A 760 -0.80 -1.31 20.93
N HIS A 761 0.21 -1.58 20.10
CA HIS A 761 0.01 -2.06 18.73
C HIS A 761 -0.74 -3.39 18.71
N ARG A 762 -0.42 -4.35 19.61
CA ARG A 762 -1.20 -5.59 19.77
C ARG A 762 -2.66 -5.32 20.20
N LYS A 763 -2.90 -4.35 21.08
CA LYS A 763 -4.26 -3.92 21.46
C LYS A 763 -5.02 -3.29 20.27
N VAL A 764 -4.34 -2.66 19.32
CA VAL A 764 -4.97 -2.19 18.06
C VAL A 764 -5.54 -3.37 17.26
N PHE A 765 -4.79 -4.48 17.14
CA PHE A 765 -5.29 -5.68 16.47
C PHE A 765 -6.49 -6.30 17.20
N GLU A 766 -6.44 -6.35 18.53
CA GLU A 766 -7.56 -6.84 19.34
C GLU A 766 -8.82 -5.95 19.16
N LEU A 767 -8.64 -4.63 19.20
CA LEU A 767 -9.74 -3.67 18.98
C LEU A 767 -10.32 -3.79 17.57
N ARG A 768 -9.47 -4.01 16.54
CA ARG A 768 -9.91 -4.25 15.17
C ARG A 768 -10.76 -5.52 15.07
N ALA A 769 -10.28 -6.62 15.64
CA ALA A 769 -11.01 -7.88 15.66
C ALA A 769 -12.38 -7.75 16.36
N ALA A 770 -12.48 -6.95 17.42
CA ALA A 770 -13.74 -6.72 18.13
C ALA A 770 -14.79 -5.99 17.27
N TYR A 771 -14.38 -5.01 16.45
CA TYR A 771 -15.29 -4.38 15.48
C TYR A 771 -15.61 -5.30 14.30
N ASP A 772 -14.60 -6.01 13.76
CA ASP A 772 -14.78 -6.97 12.68
C ASP A 772 -15.81 -8.04 13.09
N GLU A 773 -15.78 -8.53 14.34
CA GLU A 773 -16.77 -9.47 14.88
C GLU A 773 -18.17 -8.87 14.94
N ALA A 774 -18.32 -7.66 15.50
CA ALA A 774 -19.61 -6.99 15.61
C ALA A 774 -20.25 -6.71 14.23
N LEU A 775 -19.43 -6.37 13.25
CA LEU A 775 -19.88 -6.08 11.88
C LEU A 775 -20.24 -7.34 11.08
N LYS A 776 -20.05 -8.56 11.61
CA LYS A 776 -20.61 -9.77 10.97
C LYS A 776 -22.14 -9.83 11.09
N ASP A 777 -22.68 -9.27 12.17
CA ASP A 777 -24.11 -9.33 12.47
C ASP A 777 -24.89 -8.13 11.91
N VAL A 778 -24.23 -7.01 11.66
CA VAL A 778 -24.86 -5.78 11.18
C VAL A 778 -24.13 -5.23 9.96
N ASP A 779 -24.87 -4.61 9.05
CA ASP A 779 -24.32 -4.04 7.81
C ASP A 779 -23.48 -2.79 8.11
N VAL A 780 -23.92 -1.98 9.09
CA VAL A 780 -23.18 -0.82 9.61
C VAL A 780 -23.40 -0.63 11.11
N LEU A 781 -22.40 -0.04 11.77
CA LEU A 781 -22.51 0.49 13.13
C LEU A 781 -22.82 2.00 13.10
N VAL A 782 -23.58 2.46 14.09
CA VAL A 782 -23.96 3.85 14.32
C VAL A 782 -23.35 4.36 15.62
N THR A 783 -22.71 5.52 15.56
CA THR A 783 -22.25 6.29 16.73
C THR A 783 -22.60 7.77 16.58
N PRO A 784 -22.63 8.57 17.67
CA PRO A 784 -22.48 10.02 17.53
C PRO A 784 -21.13 10.34 16.89
N CYS A 785 -21.08 11.30 15.95
CA CYS A 785 -19.84 11.69 15.30
C CYS A 785 -19.03 12.66 16.17
N ALA A 786 -19.54 13.88 16.36
CA ALA A 786 -19.05 14.80 17.38
C ALA A 786 -19.87 14.62 18.68
N PRO A 787 -19.28 14.83 19.87
CA PRO A 787 -19.98 14.60 21.13
C PRO A 787 -20.96 15.73 21.50
N THR A 788 -20.81 16.91 20.91
CA THR A 788 -21.61 18.11 21.17
C THR A 788 -22.01 18.76 19.84
N ILE A 789 -22.88 19.77 19.88
CA ILE A 789 -22.94 20.78 18.81
C ILE A 789 -21.72 21.69 18.86
N ALA A 790 -21.52 22.50 17.81
CA ALA A 790 -20.39 23.41 17.77
C ALA A 790 -20.40 24.34 18.99
N MET A 791 -19.23 24.56 19.57
CA MET A 791 -19.01 25.43 20.73
C MET A 791 -18.31 26.72 20.29
N PRO A 792 -18.34 27.80 21.11
CA PRO A 792 -17.53 28.98 20.86
C PRO A 792 -16.05 28.61 20.70
N ASN A 793 -15.35 29.28 19.77
CA ASN A 793 -13.92 29.08 19.61
C ASN A 793 -13.18 29.47 20.89
N SER A 794 -12.17 28.67 21.26
CA SER A 794 -11.35 28.94 22.43
C SER A 794 -10.61 30.27 22.27
N GLN A 795 -10.71 31.12 23.30
CA GLN A 795 -10.02 32.42 23.33
C GLN A 795 -8.60 32.25 23.86
N ARG A 796 -7.66 33.04 23.32
CA ARG A 796 -6.26 33.06 23.80
C ARG A 796 -6.10 33.95 25.03
N VAL A 797 -6.90 35.01 25.10
CA VAL A 797 -6.98 35.96 26.21
C VAL A 797 -8.41 36.02 26.72
N ASP A 798 -8.60 36.31 28.00
CA ASP A 798 -9.93 36.53 28.55
C ASP A 798 -10.45 37.96 28.27
N GLY A 799 -11.60 38.32 28.85
CA GLY A 799 -12.21 39.63 28.68
C GLY A 799 -11.43 40.79 29.31
N GLU A 800 -10.43 40.50 30.14
CA GLU A 800 -9.54 41.46 30.79
C GLU A 800 -8.20 41.58 30.04
N GLY A 801 -7.98 40.75 29.01
CA GLY A 801 -6.76 40.72 28.20
C GLY A 801 -5.68 39.76 28.74
N GLU A 802 -5.98 39.00 29.79
CA GLU A 802 -5.02 38.09 30.41
C GLU A 802 -4.97 36.73 29.69
N PRO A 803 -3.79 36.06 29.60
CA PRO A 803 -3.67 34.77 28.94
C PRO A 803 -4.55 33.68 29.58
N VAL A 804 -5.37 33.02 28.77
CA VAL A 804 -6.21 31.91 29.25
C VAL A 804 -5.32 30.69 29.55
N PRO A 805 -5.45 30.05 30.74
CA PRO A 805 -4.66 28.88 31.10
C PRO A 805 -4.82 27.72 30.09
N ILE A 806 -3.72 27.00 29.84
CA ILE A 806 -3.67 25.89 28.86
C ILE A 806 -4.77 24.85 29.11
N MET A 807 -5.00 24.45 30.36
CA MET A 807 -6.01 23.44 30.71
C MET A 807 -7.42 23.89 30.29
N LYS A 808 -7.76 25.16 30.51
CA LYS A 808 -9.06 25.73 30.10
C LYS A 808 -9.20 25.80 28.57
N ARG A 809 -8.10 26.01 27.86
CA ARG A 809 -8.10 26.00 26.38
C ARG A 809 -8.24 24.59 25.80
N LEU A 810 -7.67 23.58 26.47
CA LEU A 810 -7.73 22.19 26.03
C LEU A 810 -9.01 21.46 26.49
N GLU A 811 -9.69 21.95 27.52
CA GLU A 811 -10.91 21.35 28.09
C GLU A 811 -11.97 21.04 27.00
N ALA A 812 -12.22 22.00 26.10
CA ALA A 812 -13.19 21.82 25.02
C ALA A 812 -12.81 20.73 24.01
N ALA A 813 -11.52 20.37 23.92
CA ALA A 813 -11.04 19.31 23.02
C ALA A 813 -11.07 17.92 23.68
N VAL A 814 -11.22 17.83 25.01
CA VAL A 814 -11.27 16.57 25.75
C VAL A 814 -12.49 15.77 25.30
N GLY A 815 -12.27 14.51 24.93
CA GLY A 815 -13.36 13.60 24.56
C GLY A 815 -13.87 13.74 23.12
N VAL A 816 -13.54 14.83 22.40
CA VAL A 816 -14.05 15.11 21.04
C VAL A 816 -13.74 13.99 20.04
N THR A 817 -12.60 13.33 20.18
CA THR A 817 -12.17 12.25 19.28
C THR A 817 -12.58 10.85 19.75
N SER A 818 -13.29 10.71 20.87
CA SER A 818 -13.49 9.41 21.52
C SER A 818 -14.22 8.40 20.64
N ASN A 819 -15.20 8.86 19.87
CA ASN A 819 -15.97 8.02 18.94
C ASN A 819 -15.31 7.89 17.56
N THR A 820 -14.32 8.71 17.22
CA THR A 820 -13.77 8.78 15.86
C THR A 820 -12.40 8.14 15.75
N CYS A 821 -11.50 8.37 16.71
CA CYS A 821 -10.13 7.86 16.69
C CYS A 821 -9.99 6.32 16.73
N PRO A 822 -10.89 5.53 17.37
CA PRO A 822 -10.79 4.06 17.31
C PRO A 822 -10.86 3.53 15.87
N PHE A 823 -11.60 4.19 14.99
CA PHE A 823 -11.75 3.80 13.59
C PHE A 823 -10.56 4.21 12.70
N ASN A 824 -9.68 5.11 13.17
CA ASN A 824 -8.43 5.43 12.49
C ASN A 824 -7.40 4.31 12.66
N VAL A 825 -7.14 3.89 13.92
CA VAL A 825 -6.18 2.81 14.21
C VAL A 825 -6.66 1.44 13.74
N THR A 826 -7.97 1.19 13.78
CA THR A 826 -8.52 -0.08 13.29
C THR A 826 -8.71 -0.10 11.77
N GLY A 827 -8.79 1.06 11.12
CA GLY A 827 -8.81 1.19 9.67
C GLY A 827 -10.19 1.00 9.00
N HIS A 828 -11.26 0.82 9.78
CA HIS A 828 -12.64 0.71 9.27
C HIS A 828 -13.10 1.99 8.57
N PRO A 829 -13.83 1.92 7.44
CA PRO A 829 -14.41 3.09 6.81
C PRO A 829 -15.50 3.69 7.71
N ALA A 830 -15.49 5.01 7.84
CA ALA A 830 -16.43 5.73 8.71
C ALA A 830 -16.86 7.06 8.08
N MET A 831 -18.17 7.33 8.02
CA MET A 831 -18.73 8.52 7.41
C MET A 831 -19.57 9.32 8.40
N ASN A 832 -19.37 10.64 8.46
CA ASN A 832 -20.34 11.54 9.06
C ASN A 832 -21.53 11.77 8.11
N VAL A 833 -22.73 11.64 8.64
CA VAL A 833 -24.02 11.93 7.98
C VAL A 833 -24.77 12.96 8.83
N PRO A 834 -25.14 14.13 8.29
CA PRO A 834 -25.96 15.11 9.00
C PRO A 834 -27.30 14.49 9.41
N CYS A 835 -27.65 14.51 10.70
CA CYS A 835 -28.82 13.78 11.21
C CYS A 835 -29.76 14.64 12.07
N GLY A 836 -29.42 15.90 12.34
CA GLY A 836 -30.26 16.79 13.12
C GLY A 836 -29.61 18.15 13.36
N PHE A 837 -30.28 18.96 14.17
CA PHE A 837 -29.80 20.28 14.58
C PHE A 837 -30.21 20.54 16.03
N SER A 838 -29.44 21.39 16.69
CA SER A 838 -29.76 21.98 18.00
C SER A 838 -29.45 23.47 18.01
N SER A 839 -29.95 24.19 19.01
CA SER A 839 -29.65 25.61 19.22
C SER A 839 -28.67 25.78 20.38
N PRO A 840 -27.55 26.49 20.19
CA PRO A 840 -26.61 26.74 21.27
C PRO A 840 -27.21 27.72 22.30
N PRO A 841 -26.79 27.62 23.57
CA PRO A 841 -27.17 28.58 24.60
C PRO A 841 -26.90 30.03 24.17
N GLY A 842 -27.85 30.94 24.42
CA GLY A 842 -27.72 32.36 24.08
C GLY A 842 -28.00 32.72 22.61
N HIS A 843 -28.16 31.75 21.70
CA HIS A 843 -28.54 31.99 20.31
C HIS A 843 -29.70 31.07 19.88
N PRO A 844 -30.93 31.29 20.37
CA PRO A 844 -32.08 30.41 20.11
C PRO A 844 -32.49 30.35 18.62
N ASN A 845 -32.11 31.35 17.83
CA ASN A 845 -32.38 31.40 16.39
C ASN A 845 -31.26 30.73 15.56
N ALA A 846 -30.11 30.43 16.17
CA ALA A 846 -29.05 29.69 15.50
C ALA A 846 -29.37 28.19 15.55
N ARG A 847 -29.10 27.50 14.46
CA ARG A 847 -29.27 26.04 14.33
C ARG A 847 -27.93 25.44 13.96
N LEU A 848 -27.30 24.77 14.92
CA LEU A 848 -26.04 24.08 14.74
C LEU A 848 -26.28 22.61 14.37
N PRO A 849 -25.59 22.08 13.34
CA PRO A 849 -25.76 20.68 12.93
C PRO A 849 -25.33 19.67 13.98
N ILE A 850 -25.97 18.50 13.95
CA ILE A 850 -25.59 17.28 14.66
C ILE A 850 -25.35 16.19 13.62
N GLY A 851 -24.23 15.49 13.76
CA GLY A 851 -23.80 14.41 12.87
C GLY A 851 -23.85 13.03 13.52
N MET A 852 -24.38 12.07 12.77
CA MET A 852 -24.27 10.64 13.03
C MET A 852 -23.06 10.09 12.27
N GLN A 853 -22.32 9.16 12.86
CA GLN A 853 -21.27 8.42 12.19
C GLN A 853 -21.76 7.01 11.83
N LEU A 854 -21.64 6.64 10.56
CA LEU A 854 -21.84 5.29 10.04
C LEU A 854 -20.48 4.62 9.85
N VAL A 855 -20.31 3.40 10.36
CA VAL A 855 -19.05 2.64 10.29
C VAL A 855 -19.32 1.29 9.64
N GLY A 856 -18.54 0.94 8.62
CA GLY A 856 -18.67 -0.32 7.89
C GLY A 856 -17.50 -1.26 8.08
N GLN A 857 -17.60 -2.45 7.49
CA GLN A 857 -16.48 -3.39 7.38
C GLN A 857 -15.35 -2.80 6.53
N ARG A 858 -14.11 -3.19 6.80
CA ARG A 858 -12.96 -2.82 5.97
C ARG A 858 -13.20 -3.27 4.52
N TRP A 859 -12.85 -2.39 3.58
CA TRP A 859 -13.04 -2.56 2.13
C TRP A 859 -14.50 -2.58 1.64
N CYS A 860 -15.44 -2.27 2.54
CA CYS A 860 -16.87 -2.13 2.25
C CYS A 860 -17.31 -0.64 2.34
N ASP A 861 -16.48 0.28 1.86
CA ASP A 861 -16.76 1.73 1.82
C ASP A 861 -18.08 2.04 1.09
N ASP A 862 -18.41 1.26 0.06
CA ASP A 862 -19.68 1.30 -0.66
C ASP A 862 -20.88 0.99 0.24
N THR A 863 -20.74 0.06 1.20
CA THR A 863 -21.80 -0.23 2.18
C THR A 863 -22.08 0.97 3.08
N VAL A 864 -21.06 1.74 3.45
CA VAL A 864 -21.24 2.97 4.24
C VAL A 864 -21.96 4.05 3.43
N ILE A 865 -21.62 4.20 2.14
CA ILE A 865 -22.30 5.13 1.21
C ILE A 865 -23.78 4.73 1.03
N MET A 866 -24.04 3.43 0.80
CA MET A 866 -25.41 2.91 0.64
C MET A 866 -26.22 3.06 1.92
N ALA A 867 -25.65 2.82 3.10
CA ALA A 867 -26.33 3.05 4.37
C ALA A 867 -26.73 4.53 4.57
N ALA A 868 -25.89 5.47 4.13
CA ALA A 868 -26.25 6.89 4.15
C ALA A 868 -27.40 7.20 3.17
N ALA A 869 -27.43 6.58 1.98
CA ALA A 869 -28.53 6.72 1.04
C ALA A 869 -29.85 6.15 1.60
N LEU A 870 -29.78 5.00 2.27
CA LEU A 870 -30.92 4.39 2.96
C LEU A 870 -31.46 5.28 4.07
N PHE A 871 -30.57 5.88 4.87
CA PHE A 871 -30.93 6.87 5.88
C PHE A 871 -31.65 8.08 5.26
N ASN A 872 -31.14 8.61 4.15
CA ASN A 872 -31.75 9.72 3.43
C ASN A 872 -33.15 9.39 2.88
N LYS A 873 -33.38 8.16 2.39
CA LYS A 873 -34.73 7.69 2.02
C LYS A 873 -35.67 7.77 3.21
N GLY A 874 -35.25 7.21 4.36
CA GLY A 874 -36.03 7.22 5.58
C GLY A 874 -36.39 8.61 6.08
N GLN A 875 -35.42 9.54 6.08
CA GLN A 875 -35.66 10.94 6.46
C GLN A 875 -36.69 11.61 5.54
N LYS A 876 -36.59 11.40 4.22
CA LYS A 876 -37.57 11.93 3.27
C LYS A 876 -38.97 11.41 3.59
N MET A 877 -39.11 10.11 3.84
CA MET A 877 -40.40 9.49 4.20
C MET A 877 -41.03 10.12 5.45
N ILE A 878 -40.23 10.34 6.50
CA ILE A 878 -40.68 10.99 7.74
C ILE A 878 -41.08 12.45 7.51
N SER A 879 -40.38 13.19 6.64
CA SER A 879 -40.72 14.59 6.36
C SER A 879 -41.99 14.78 5.54
N THR A 880 -42.43 13.75 4.80
CA THR A 880 -43.63 13.77 3.95
C THR A 880 -44.87 13.17 4.62
N SER A 881 -44.69 12.46 5.74
CA SER A 881 -45.75 11.93 6.61
C SER A 881 -46.13 12.94 7.69
#